data_AF-A0A9P5XRV1-F1
#
_entry.id   AF-A0A9P5XRV1-F1
#
_cell.length_a   1.000
_cell.length_b   1.000
_cell.length_c   1.000
_cell.angle_alpha   90.00
_cell.angle_beta   90.00
_cell.angle_gamma   90.00
#
_symmetry.space_group_name_H-M   'P 1'
#
loop_
_entity.id
_entity.type
_entity.pdbx_description
1 polymer ?
#
loop_
_entity_poly.entity_id
_entity_poly.type
_entity_poly.pdbx_seq_one_letter_code
_entity_poly.pdbx_strand_id
1 'polypeptide(L)'
;MSVDQNTIERLLSSNAQWAEDVKLAEPDFFIESAKGQSPHTLWIGCSDSRVPDSSVTGTRPGEIFVHRNIANQLHSTDVNFLAVLDECGGAAACLDAVQREDFTPDEPIATIPNLPIDAPLNRWLEPLTRHVSTLGVSTTPRGEALPLVVEENIKNQVKSLCKTQTIVDAWTKGTLKGQDVWVHGWIALPYTRCPLFSPPSTTSPSELQVMASEPERLQVQIASYNTNLQGVLGLPQDLVDWLAPTLQVSHFLTPDRRAPDVVAVGFQELLPLHLGLCGFSRSVIENRNALILSQIEACAPNKQRYSLIAQVVNVGVALLVYGRDDGIARKVLDVQTQWTGFGPLFMGNKGAVGVRFRVCETDEDAGETYTFVNAHLTPHDHNVARRNADYEHIVRTLLFPPVDSGSKTPSTLYETSHLFFLGDLNYRLEIPRTHPVYAIRKLPEFSEALGSEKLREEIKEYDQLTVEKRKGTVFVGLREGEFWKFKCSYKYHLGDVDKYRWVPVYAHLDIKTKVYPISPKRTPSWTDRVLYTTFTDPPEDISRSNITNMLYTSIPSYTTSDHKPIVSLLLMPPRSTTRHPSIPRIQLPASYQPTPDPRAMFKRYFGRCIDRAIGFIWWLLTLLGAGSGLVGIFNFVVGLGAWTWFKGKPPSANSSV
;
A
#
# COMPACT_ATOMS: atom_id res chain seq x y z
N MET A 1 22.93 32.70 -24.17
CA MET A 1 22.47 33.01 -22.80
C MET A 1 23.66 33.53 -22.02
N SER A 2 23.66 34.79 -21.61
CA SER A 2 24.68 35.31 -20.70
C SER A 2 24.42 34.74 -19.31
N VAL A 3 25.33 33.93 -18.79
CA VAL A 3 25.25 33.44 -17.42
C VAL A 3 25.55 34.62 -16.50
N ASP A 4 24.55 35.09 -15.76
CA ASP A 4 24.71 36.14 -14.75
C ASP A 4 25.68 35.65 -13.66
N GLN A 5 26.63 36.49 -13.26
CA GLN A 5 27.63 36.18 -12.24
C GLN A 5 26.96 35.74 -10.92
N ASN A 6 25.78 36.28 -10.64
CA ASN A 6 24.93 35.94 -9.51
C ASN A 6 24.42 34.49 -9.55
N THR A 7 24.28 33.89 -10.74
CA THR A 7 23.86 32.48 -10.90
C THR A 7 24.96 31.51 -10.48
N ILE A 8 26.21 31.80 -10.86
CA ILE A 8 27.36 30.98 -10.48
C ILE A 8 27.63 31.10 -8.98
N GLU A 9 27.57 32.31 -8.43
CA GLU A 9 27.69 32.55 -6.99
C GLU A 9 26.64 31.77 -6.20
N ARG A 10 25.39 31.70 -6.69
CA ARG A 10 24.34 30.88 -6.10
C ARG A 10 24.65 29.38 -6.14
N LEU A 11 25.16 28.85 -7.26
CA LEU A 11 25.51 27.43 -7.36
C LEU A 11 26.66 27.06 -6.42
N LEU A 12 27.68 27.91 -6.35
CA LEU A 12 28.83 27.69 -5.48
C LEU A 12 28.46 27.78 -3.99
N SER A 13 27.63 28.78 -3.61
CA SER A 13 27.14 28.91 -2.24
C SER A 13 26.20 27.77 -1.84
N SER A 14 25.33 27.31 -2.75
CA SER A 14 24.46 26.16 -2.50
C SER A 14 25.27 24.86 -2.31
N ASN A 15 26.32 24.66 -3.11
CA ASN A 15 27.24 23.53 -2.94
C ASN A 15 27.99 23.59 -1.61
N ALA A 16 28.46 24.78 -1.20
CA ALA A 16 29.13 24.97 0.08
C ALA A 16 28.20 24.66 1.26
N GLN A 17 26.96 25.15 1.21
CA GLN A 17 25.97 24.88 2.25
C GLN A 17 25.61 23.38 2.32
N TRP A 18 25.36 22.75 1.17
CA TRP A 18 25.10 21.31 1.09
C TRP A 18 26.25 20.49 1.70
N ALA A 19 27.50 20.85 1.43
CA ALA A 19 28.65 20.15 1.97
C ALA A 19 28.74 20.26 3.51
N GLU A 20 28.46 21.44 4.08
CA GLU A 20 28.42 21.61 5.54
C GLU A 20 27.26 20.85 6.18
N ASP A 21 26.07 20.90 5.59
CA ASP A 21 24.89 20.18 6.09
C ASP A 21 25.12 18.66 6.11
N VAL A 22 25.72 18.12 5.04
CA VAL A 22 26.08 16.70 4.94
C VAL A 22 27.16 16.34 5.96
N LYS A 23 28.18 17.18 6.16
CA LYS A 23 29.24 16.93 7.14
C LYS A 23 28.73 16.96 8.59
N LEU A 24 27.71 17.78 8.88
CA LEU A 24 27.05 17.80 10.19
C LEU A 24 26.19 16.57 10.41
N ALA A 25 25.44 16.13 9.39
CA ALA A 25 24.57 14.97 9.48
C ALA A 25 25.35 13.63 9.46
N GLU A 26 26.39 13.56 8.62
CA GLU A 26 27.20 12.38 8.34
C GLU A 26 28.71 12.76 8.25
N PRO A 27 29.42 12.86 9.38
CA PRO A 27 30.80 13.36 9.44
C PRO A 27 31.80 12.61 8.55
N ASP A 28 31.57 11.32 8.31
CA ASP A 28 32.46 10.47 7.52
C ASP A 28 32.08 10.40 6.03
N PHE A 29 30.98 11.04 5.60
CA PHE A 29 30.43 10.91 4.24
C PHE A 29 31.46 11.18 3.13
N PHE A 30 32.18 12.30 3.21
CA PHE A 30 33.18 12.67 2.21
C PHE A 30 34.45 11.82 2.29
N ILE A 31 34.79 11.32 3.49
CA ILE A 31 35.94 10.44 3.69
C ILE A 31 35.66 9.09 3.04
N GLU A 32 34.47 8.52 3.25
CA GLU A 32 34.06 7.27 2.61
C GLU A 32 33.90 7.44 1.09
N SER A 33 33.27 8.53 0.63
CA SER A 33 33.08 8.81 -0.80
C SER A 33 34.41 8.97 -1.56
N ALA A 34 35.48 9.40 -0.89
CA ALA A 34 36.79 9.60 -1.50
C ALA A 34 37.62 8.29 -1.63
N LYS A 35 37.22 7.18 -0.98
CA LYS A 35 37.99 5.92 -0.99
C LYS A 35 37.91 5.14 -2.31
N GLY A 36 37.11 5.61 -3.27
CA GLY A 36 36.88 4.97 -4.56
C GLY A 36 35.42 4.56 -4.73
N GLN A 37 35.05 4.17 -5.95
CA GLN A 37 33.68 3.78 -6.31
C GLN A 37 33.67 2.36 -6.90
N SER A 38 32.59 1.62 -6.63
CA SER A 38 32.30 0.33 -7.24
C SER A 38 30.81 0.28 -7.59
N PRO A 39 30.40 1.00 -8.64
CA PRO A 39 29.00 1.13 -9.00
C PRO A 39 28.41 -0.24 -9.36
N HIS A 40 27.25 -0.55 -8.82
CA HIS A 40 26.52 -1.80 -9.11
C HIS A 40 25.57 -1.64 -10.31
N THR A 41 25.40 -0.42 -10.83
CA THR A 41 24.47 -0.13 -11.91
C THR A 41 25.03 0.96 -12.82
N LEU A 42 24.95 0.74 -14.13
CA LEU A 42 25.12 1.79 -15.14
C LEU A 42 23.75 2.32 -15.55
N TRP A 43 23.59 3.63 -15.41
CA TRP A 43 22.45 4.40 -15.84
C TRP A 43 22.71 5.06 -17.19
N ILE A 44 21.89 4.77 -18.19
CA ILE A 44 21.88 5.44 -19.49
C ILE A 44 20.63 6.32 -19.54
N GLY A 45 20.79 7.63 -19.33
CA GLY A 45 19.67 8.57 -19.13
C GLY A 45 19.73 9.82 -20.00
N CYS A 46 18.59 10.52 -20.12
CA CYS A 46 18.55 11.68 -21.00
C CYS A 46 19.42 12.80 -20.42
N SER A 47 20.04 13.61 -21.29
CA SER A 47 20.69 14.86 -20.88
C SER A 47 19.72 15.92 -20.32
N ASP A 48 18.41 15.64 -20.32
CA ASP A 48 17.41 16.47 -19.64
C ASP A 48 17.68 16.54 -18.12
N SER A 49 17.79 17.76 -17.60
CA SER A 49 18.18 18.01 -16.21
C SER A 49 17.06 17.79 -15.20
N ARG A 50 15.82 17.55 -15.64
CA ARG A 50 14.65 17.40 -14.74
C ARG A 50 14.53 16.02 -14.09
N VAL A 51 15.31 15.04 -14.55
CA VAL A 51 15.36 13.69 -13.98
C VAL A 51 16.75 13.43 -13.39
N PRO A 52 17.01 13.80 -12.12
CA PRO A 52 18.26 13.49 -11.43
C PRO A 52 18.30 12.01 -11.02
N ASP A 53 19.22 11.23 -11.61
CA ASP A 53 19.31 9.76 -11.47
C ASP A 53 19.35 9.32 -10.00
N SER A 54 20.39 9.69 -9.25
CA SER A 54 20.58 9.36 -7.84
C SER A 54 19.44 9.80 -6.92
N SER A 55 18.77 10.91 -7.23
CA SER A 55 17.63 11.40 -6.45
C SER A 55 16.36 10.61 -6.72
N VAL A 56 16.16 10.16 -7.97
CA VAL A 56 15.00 9.35 -8.37
C VAL A 56 15.15 7.91 -7.90
N THR A 57 16.38 7.38 -7.87
CA THR A 57 16.67 6.01 -7.43
C THR A 57 16.97 5.88 -5.94
N GLY A 58 17.24 7.00 -5.24
CA GLY A 58 17.65 6.99 -3.84
C GLY A 58 19.03 6.38 -3.61
N THR A 59 19.91 6.41 -4.61
CA THR A 59 21.26 5.82 -4.54
C THR A 59 22.30 6.83 -4.08
N ARG A 60 23.33 6.36 -3.38
CA ARG A 60 24.45 7.17 -2.87
C ARG A 60 25.48 7.47 -3.96
N PRO A 61 26.29 8.53 -3.80
CA PRO A 61 27.44 8.74 -4.67
C PRO A 61 28.35 7.51 -4.72
N GLY A 62 28.71 7.07 -5.94
CA GLY A 62 29.54 5.88 -6.18
C GLY A 62 28.78 4.56 -6.32
N GLU A 63 27.46 4.52 -6.10
CA GLU A 63 26.62 3.32 -6.30
C GLU A 63 26.14 3.16 -7.74
N ILE A 64 25.96 4.27 -8.45
CA ILE A 64 25.54 4.30 -9.85
C ILE A 64 26.59 5.00 -10.72
N PHE A 65 26.88 4.41 -11.88
CA PHE A 65 27.66 5.05 -12.94
C PHE A 65 26.69 5.62 -13.97
N VAL A 66 26.90 6.85 -14.44
CA VAL A 66 25.88 7.56 -15.23
C VAL A 66 26.46 7.97 -16.58
N HIS A 67 25.80 7.56 -17.66
CA HIS A 67 26.00 8.05 -19.02
C HIS A 67 24.73 8.81 -19.46
N ARG A 68 24.89 10.01 -20.00
CA ARG A 68 23.76 10.80 -20.49
C ARG A 68 23.97 11.33 -21.89
N ASN A 69 22.94 11.23 -22.72
CA ASN A 69 22.94 11.84 -24.05
C ASN A 69 21.53 12.31 -24.47
N ILE A 70 21.44 13.02 -25.59
CA ILE A 70 20.17 13.57 -26.08
C ILE A 70 19.27 12.43 -26.57
N ALA A 71 18.05 12.35 -26.01
CA ALA A 71 17.03 11.37 -26.37
C ALA A 71 17.47 9.89 -26.22
N ASN A 72 18.48 9.62 -25.38
CA ASN A 72 18.97 8.28 -25.06
C ASN A 72 19.23 7.43 -26.29
N GLN A 73 20.01 7.95 -27.23
CA GLN A 73 20.35 7.19 -28.42
C GLN A 73 21.63 6.39 -28.18
N LEU A 74 21.56 5.09 -28.43
CA LEU A 74 22.70 4.19 -28.54
C LEU A 74 23.12 4.08 -29.99
N HIS A 75 24.27 4.67 -30.30
CA HIS A 75 24.92 4.50 -31.58
C HIS A 75 26.03 3.47 -31.45
N SER A 76 26.02 2.45 -32.32
CA SER A 76 27.01 1.36 -32.28
C SER A 76 28.45 1.83 -32.54
N THR A 77 28.63 3.03 -33.07
CA THR A 77 29.94 3.66 -33.33
C THR A 77 30.31 4.74 -32.30
N ASP A 78 29.50 4.96 -31.27
CA ASP A 78 29.80 5.93 -30.23
C ASP A 78 30.82 5.36 -29.24
N VAL A 79 32.08 5.74 -29.45
CA VAL A 79 33.22 5.30 -28.62
C VAL A 79 33.08 5.80 -27.18
N ASN A 80 32.38 6.91 -26.92
CA ASN A 80 32.14 7.37 -25.55
C ASN A 80 31.23 6.40 -24.80
N PHE A 81 30.11 6.02 -25.44
CA PHE A 81 29.19 5.03 -24.88
C PHE A 81 29.88 3.66 -24.69
N LEU A 82 30.57 3.17 -25.71
CA LEU A 82 31.24 1.86 -25.66
C LEU A 82 32.31 1.81 -24.56
N ALA A 83 33.09 2.88 -24.37
CA ALA A 83 34.08 2.96 -23.30
C ALA A 83 33.43 2.91 -21.90
N VAL A 84 32.27 3.56 -21.72
CA VAL A 84 31.52 3.48 -20.46
C VAL A 84 30.96 2.08 -20.21
N LEU A 85 30.43 1.44 -21.26
CA LEU A 85 29.88 0.09 -21.18
C LEU A 85 30.95 -0.95 -20.81
N ASP A 86 32.13 -0.84 -21.42
CA ASP A 86 33.27 -1.73 -21.14
C ASP A 86 33.79 -1.62 -19.70
N GLU A 87 33.76 -0.42 -19.11
CA GLU A 87 34.18 -0.20 -17.72
C GLU A 87 33.18 -0.78 -16.70
N CYS A 88 31.88 -0.68 -16.98
CA CYS A 88 30.81 -0.92 -15.99
C CYS A 88 30.12 -2.29 -16.09
N GLY A 89 30.14 -2.96 -17.25
CA GLY A 89 29.70 -4.36 -17.38
C GLY A 89 28.20 -4.68 -17.27
N GLY A 90 27.33 -3.75 -16.88
CA GLY A 90 25.86 -3.87 -16.92
C GLY A 90 25.20 -2.55 -17.28
N ALA A 91 23.89 -2.49 -17.61
CA ALA A 91 23.25 -1.27 -18.14
C ALA A 91 21.71 -1.21 -17.99
N ALA A 92 21.17 -0.04 -17.59
CA ALA A 92 19.76 0.31 -17.62
C ALA A 92 19.53 1.57 -18.48
N ALA A 93 18.57 1.56 -19.40
CA ALA A 93 18.27 2.69 -20.30
C ALA A 93 16.94 3.36 -19.94
N CYS A 94 16.95 4.67 -19.67
CA CYS A 94 15.78 5.45 -19.27
C CYS A 94 15.48 6.63 -20.20
N LEU A 95 14.32 6.68 -20.88
CA LEU A 95 13.88 7.83 -21.69
C LEU A 95 12.69 8.57 -21.09
N ASP A 96 12.77 9.90 -21.18
CA ASP A 96 11.71 10.85 -20.81
C ASP A 96 11.17 11.54 -22.08
N ALA A 97 9.86 11.73 -22.12
CA ALA A 97 9.24 12.74 -22.96
C ALA A 97 8.35 13.63 -22.11
N VAL A 98 8.75 14.89 -21.98
CA VAL A 98 7.95 15.87 -21.27
C VAL A 98 6.81 16.38 -22.15
N GLN A 99 5.58 16.20 -21.68
CA GLN A 99 4.45 17.03 -22.07
C GLN A 99 4.63 18.41 -21.42
N ARG A 100 4.89 19.45 -22.23
CA ARG A 100 4.76 20.84 -21.80
C ARG A 100 3.27 21.20 -21.80
N GLU A 101 2.76 21.80 -20.72
CA GLU A 101 1.36 22.26 -20.61
C GLU A 101 1.05 23.43 -21.56
N ASP A 102 2.08 24.04 -22.14
CA ASP A 102 2.05 25.25 -22.93
C ASP A 102 2.04 25.03 -24.46
N PHE A 103 1.75 23.82 -24.95
CA PHE A 103 1.70 23.51 -26.39
C PHE A 103 0.33 22.98 -26.86
N THR A 104 -0.19 23.57 -27.93
CA THR A 104 -1.50 23.25 -28.51
C THR A 104 -1.56 21.82 -29.09
N PRO A 105 -2.70 21.11 -28.96
CA PRO A 105 -2.87 19.71 -29.42
C PRO A 105 -2.60 19.45 -30.91
N ASP A 106 -2.54 20.50 -31.73
CA ASP A 106 -2.49 20.43 -33.19
C ASP A 106 -1.07 20.42 -33.79
N GLU A 107 -0.01 20.46 -32.96
CA GLU A 107 1.37 20.35 -33.48
C GLU A 107 1.78 18.89 -33.74
N PRO A 108 2.30 18.55 -34.94
CA PRO A 108 2.72 17.20 -35.27
C PRO A 108 3.86 16.71 -34.36
N ILE A 109 3.87 15.41 -34.09
CA ILE A 109 4.89 14.76 -33.28
C ILE A 109 6.21 14.82 -34.02
N ALA A 110 7.13 15.60 -33.46
CA ALA A 110 8.50 15.73 -33.93
C ALA A 110 8.58 16.06 -35.43
N THR A 111 8.24 17.31 -35.79
CA THR A 111 8.99 17.89 -36.91
C THR A 111 10.46 17.85 -36.49
N ILE A 112 11.29 17.21 -37.32
CA ILE A 112 12.75 17.36 -37.29
C ILE A 112 13.00 18.83 -36.96
N PRO A 113 13.82 19.17 -35.94
CA PRO A 113 14.17 20.56 -35.66
C PRO A 113 14.45 21.23 -37.00
N ASN A 114 13.92 22.45 -37.22
CA ASN A 114 14.05 23.18 -38.49
C ASN A 114 15.50 23.66 -38.69
N LEU A 115 16.41 22.69 -38.70
CA LEU A 115 17.85 22.73 -38.72
C LEU A 115 18.27 22.00 -40.00
N PRO A 116 19.41 22.36 -40.60
CA PRO A 116 19.98 21.65 -41.73
C PRO A 116 20.08 20.13 -41.48
N ILE A 117 19.91 19.30 -42.52
CA ILE A 117 19.99 17.83 -42.43
C ILE A 117 21.36 17.36 -41.88
N ASP A 118 22.42 18.12 -42.15
CA ASP A 118 23.78 17.88 -41.70
C ASP A 118 24.09 18.43 -40.29
N ALA A 119 23.14 19.13 -39.66
CA ALA A 119 23.28 19.60 -38.29
C ALA A 119 23.58 18.42 -37.35
N PRO A 120 24.54 18.56 -36.40
CA PRO A 120 24.92 17.47 -35.51
C PRO A 120 23.75 16.83 -34.76
N LEU A 121 22.76 17.64 -34.35
CA LEU A 121 21.55 17.15 -33.67
C LEU A 121 20.68 16.29 -34.58
N ASN A 122 20.50 16.67 -35.85
CA ASN A 122 19.71 15.90 -36.81
C ASN A 122 20.40 14.60 -37.19
N ARG A 123 21.73 14.61 -37.35
CA ARG A 123 22.52 13.39 -37.54
C ARG A 123 22.44 12.46 -36.33
N TRP A 124 22.47 13.02 -35.12
CA TRP A 124 22.36 12.26 -33.87
C TRP A 124 20.99 11.60 -33.70
N LEU A 125 19.91 12.30 -34.04
CA LEU A 125 18.53 11.82 -33.93
C LEU A 125 18.05 11.03 -35.15
N GLU A 126 18.88 10.87 -36.17
CA GLU A 126 18.52 10.22 -37.43
C GLU A 126 17.94 8.80 -37.23
N PRO A 127 18.52 7.92 -36.39
CA PRO A 127 17.95 6.59 -36.16
C PRO A 127 16.56 6.64 -35.51
N LEU A 128 16.36 7.56 -34.54
CA LEU A 128 15.07 7.76 -33.88
C LEU A 128 14.03 8.29 -34.86
N THR A 129 14.35 9.35 -35.60
CA THR A 129 13.41 9.96 -36.57
C THR A 129 13.04 9.01 -37.70
N ARG A 130 13.99 8.19 -38.18
CA ARG A 130 13.72 7.09 -39.13
C ARG A 130 12.79 6.04 -38.50
N HIS A 131 13.00 5.68 -37.24
CA HIS A 131 12.13 4.70 -36.59
C HIS A 131 10.70 5.23 -36.41
N VAL A 132 10.55 6.48 -35.96
CA VAL A 132 9.26 7.14 -35.78
C VAL A 132 8.46 7.20 -37.08
N SER A 133 9.12 7.43 -38.23
CA SER A 133 8.42 7.44 -39.53
C SER A 133 7.82 6.08 -39.90
N THR A 134 8.34 4.98 -39.35
CA THR A 134 7.77 3.63 -39.55
C THR A 134 6.56 3.32 -38.66
N LEU A 135 6.34 4.10 -37.60
CA LEU A 135 5.26 3.86 -36.64
C LEU A 135 3.88 4.33 -37.13
N GLY A 136 3.80 5.01 -38.29
CA GLY A 136 2.54 5.49 -38.85
C GLY A 136 1.85 6.59 -38.03
N VAL A 137 2.58 7.23 -37.11
CA VAL A 137 2.05 8.23 -36.16
C VAL A 137 2.07 9.66 -36.69
N SER A 138 2.38 9.87 -37.98
CA SER A 138 2.54 11.19 -38.57
C SER A 138 1.27 12.05 -38.56
N THR A 139 0.10 11.41 -38.49
CA THR A 139 -1.22 12.06 -38.41
C THR A 139 -1.86 11.94 -37.02
N THR A 140 -1.18 11.33 -36.04
CA THR A 140 -1.71 11.10 -34.70
C THR A 140 -1.46 12.32 -33.80
N PRO A 141 -2.43 12.72 -32.95
CA PRO A 141 -2.23 13.82 -32.00
C PRO A 141 -1.03 13.58 -31.08
N ARG A 142 -0.32 14.66 -30.74
CA ARG A 142 0.93 14.58 -29.98
C ARG A 142 0.81 13.90 -28.63
N GLY A 143 -0.29 14.12 -27.93
CA GLY A 143 -0.56 13.48 -26.64
C GLY A 143 -0.65 11.96 -26.71
N GLU A 144 -1.10 11.40 -27.85
CA GLU A 144 -1.33 9.98 -28.03
C GLU A 144 -0.10 9.25 -28.58
N ALA A 145 0.62 9.86 -29.53
CA ALA A 145 1.76 9.16 -30.12
C ALA A 145 3.12 9.49 -29.48
N LEU A 146 3.24 10.51 -28.63
CA LEU A 146 4.46 10.73 -27.85
C LEU A 146 4.80 9.55 -26.91
N PRO A 147 3.84 8.99 -26.13
CA PRO A 147 4.09 7.78 -25.35
C PRO A 147 4.53 6.58 -26.21
N LEU A 148 3.92 6.38 -27.37
CA LEU A 148 4.28 5.31 -28.30
C LEU A 148 5.71 5.47 -28.82
N VAL A 149 6.08 6.69 -29.23
CA VAL A 149 7.44 7.01 -29.69
C VAL A 149 8.47 6.76 -28.59
N VAL A 150 8.15 7.13 -27.34
CA VAL A 150 9.03 6.90 -26.18
C VAL A 150 9.25 5.42 -25.92
N GLU A 151 8.15 4.66 -25.86
CA GLU A 151 8.20 3.24 -25.57
C GLU A 151 8.96 2.47 -26.65
N GLU A 152 8.67 2.74 -27.92
CA GLU A 152 9.36 2.10 -29.04
C GLU A 152 10.84 2.50 -29.12
N ASN A 153 11.17 3.76 -28.80
CA ASN A 153 12.57 4.16 -28.67
C ASN A 153 13.29 3.33 -27.60
N ILE A 154 12.72 3.19 -26.39
CA ILE A 154 13.33 2.39 -25.31
C ILE A 154 13.51 0.93 -25.73
N LYS A 155 12.49 0.31 -26.32
CA LYS A 155 12.59 -1.06 -26.82
C LYS A 155 13.73 -1.21 -27.80
N ASN A 156 13.92 -0.24 -28.70
CA ASN A 156 15.04 -0.26 -29.64
C ASN A 156 16.39 -0.06 -28.95
N GLN A 157 16.47 0.83 -27.97
CA GLN A 157 17.70 1.05 -27.20
C GLN A 157 18.12 -0.20 -26.44
N VAL A 158 17.18 -0.84 -25.74
CA VAL A 158 17.42 -2.11 -25.04
C VAL A 158 17.87 -3.19 -26.03
N LYS A 159 17.19 -3.33 -27.17
CA LYS A 159 17.60 -4.29 -28.21
C LYS A 159 19.00 -4.00 -28.76
N SER A 160 19.35 -2.73 -28.97
CA SER A 160 20.68 -2.32 -29.45
C SER A 160 21.76 -2.61 -28.40
N LEU A 161 21.48 -2.33 -27.13
CA LEU A 161 22.36 -2.61 -26.01
C LEU A 161 22.65 -4.11 -25.85
N CYS A 162 21.61 -4.95 -25.91
CA CYS A 162 21.75 -6.41 -25.83
C CYS A 162 22.57 -7.02 -26.98
N LYS A 163 22.78 -6.29 -28.08
CA LYS A 163 23.59 -6.72 -29.24
C LYS A 163 25.04 -6.27 -29.15
N THR A 164 25.40 -5.45 -28.18
CA THR A 164 26.79 -5.02 -28.00
C THR A 164 27.67 -6.21 -27.61
N GLN A 165 28.91 -6.23 -28.11
CA GLN A 165 29.81 -7.34 -27.82
C GLN A 165 30.06 -7.49 -26.31
N THR A 166 30.13 -6.39 -25.57
CA THR A 166 30.32 -6.35 -24.12
C THR A 166 29.21 -7.11 -23.37
N ILE A 167 27.94 -6.88 -23.71
CA ILE A 167 26.80 -7.56 -23.07
C ILE A 167 26.70 -9.02 -23.52
N VAL A 168 26.93 -9.29 -24.81
CA VAL A 168 26.95 -10.66 -25.35
C VAL A 168 28.05 -11.49 -24.70
N ASP A 169 29.25 -10.94 -24.54
CA ASP A 169 30.38 -11.58 -23.88
C ASP A 169 30.08 -11.82 -22.40
N ALA A 170 29.48 -10.84 -21.71
CA ALA A 170 29.05 -11.00 -20.32
C ALA A 170 28.09 -12.17 -20.12
N TRP A 171 27.13 -12.38 -21.03
CA TRP A 171 26.18 -13.49 -20.95
C TRP A 171 26.74 -14.84 -21.41
N THR A 172 27.67 -14.86 -22.36
CA THR A 172 28.17 -16.12 -22.96
C THR A 172 29.42 -16.66 -22.28
N LYS A 173 30.31 -15.79 -21.81
CA LYS A 173 31.61 -16.17 -21.21
C LYS A 173 31.61 -15.99 -19.69
N GLY A 174 30.52 -15.45 -19.12
CA GLY A 174 30.54 -14.77 -17.81
C GLY A 174 31.20 -13.40 -17.95
N THR A 175 30.88 -12.46 -17.05
CA THR A 175 31.51 -11.12 -17.09
C THR A 175 33.02 -11.20 -16.86
N LEU A 176 33.73 -10.19 -17.36
CA LEU A 176 35.14 -9.91 -17.02
C LEU A 176 35.41 -9.83 -15.50
N LYS A 177 34.36 -9.71 -14.66
CA LYS A 177 34.40 -9.58 -13.19
C LYS A 177 33.57 -10.66 -12.44
N GLY A 178 32.99 -11.66 -13.11
CA GLY A 178 32.25 -12.77 -12.49
C GLY A 178 30.86 -12.45 -11.90
N GLN A 179 30.25 -11.32 -12.22
CA GLN A 179 28.89 -10.90 -11.86
C GLN A 179 27.87 -11.21 -12.99
N ASP A 180 26.62 -11.49 -12.62
CA ASP A 180 25.50 -11.61 -13.56
C ASP A 180 25.04 -10.22 -14.04
N VAL A 181 24.61 -10.13 -15.31
CA VAL A 181 24.26 -8.86 -15.96
C VAL A 181 22.83 -8.88 -16.44
N TRP A 182 22.08 -7.83 -16.08
CA TRP A 182 20.71 -7.61 -16.53
C TRP A 182 20.61 -6.28 -17.29
N VAL A 183 19.74 -6.26 -18.31
CA VAL A 183 19.43 -5.06 -19.08
C VAL A 183 17.96 -4.71 -18.90
N HIS A 184 17.69 -3.48 -18.46
CA HIS A 184 16.33 -2.99 -18.20
C HIS A 184 16.05 -1.71 -19.00
N GLY A 185 14.81 -1.60 -19.51
CA GLY A 185 14.27 -0.36 -20.06
C GLY A 185 13.37 0.32 -19.03
N TRP A 186 13.55 1.63 -18.81
CA TRP A 186 12.79 2.42 -17.84
C TRP A 186 12.17 3.66 -18.51
N ILE A 187 10.90 3.95 -18.24
CA ILE A 187 10.27 5.24 -18.51
C ILE A 187 10.10 5.96 -17.17
N ALA A 188 10.67 7.15 -17.03
CA ALA A 188 10.42 8.02 -15.88
C ALA A 188 9.52 9.17 -16.34
N LEU A 189 8.25 9.18 -15.94
CA LEU A 189 7.36 10.31 -16.16
C LEU A 189 7.42 11.25 -14.93
N PRO A 190 7.41 12.58 -15.13
CA PRO A 190 7.61 13.57 -14.06
C PRO A 190 6.56 13.57 -12.94
N TYR A 191 5.52 12.72 -13.00
CA TYR A 191 4.44 12.66 -12.02
C TYR A 191 4.02 11.25 -11.58
N THR A 192 4.82 10.21 -11.83
CA THR A 192 4.46 8.85 -11.42
C THR A 192 5.67 8.00 -11.05
N ARG A 193 5.67 7.39 -9.86
CA ARG A 193 6.58 6.27 -9.53
C ARG A 193 6.36 5.14 -10.53
N CYS A 194 7.43 4.48 -10.99
CA CYS A 194 7.39 3.28 -11.83
C CYS A 194 8.01 2.09 -11.09
N PRO A 195 7.48 0.86 -11.23
CA PRO A 195 8.18 -0.34 -10.80
C PRO A 195 9.14 -0.87 -11.89
N LEU A 196 10.27 -1.43 -11.45
CA LEU A 196 11.26 -2.17 -12.24
C LEU A 196 10.63 -3.44 -12.84
N PHE A 197 10.91 -3.71 -14.12
CA PHE A 197 10.45 -4.91 -14.83
C PHE A 197 11.53 -6.00 -14.79
N SER A 198 11.14 -7.22 -14.38
CA SER A 198 11.79 -8.49 -14.74
C SER A 198 10.69 -9.47 -15.17
N PRO A 199 10.76 -10.09 -16.36
CA PRO A 199 9.83 -11.18 -16.70
C PRO A 199 10.16 -12.42 -15.85
N PRO A 200 9.16 -13.14 -15.32
CA PRO A 200 9.39 -14.46 -14.71
C PRO A 200 9.82 -15.46 -15.79
N SER A 201 10.83 -16.27 -15.47
CA SER A 201 11.50 -17.22 -16.36
C SER A 201 10.66 -18.44 -16.78
N THR A 202 9.33 -18.42 -16.64
CA THR A 202 8.50 -19.62 -16.86
C THR A 202 7.16 -19.43 -17.56
N THR A 203 6.74 -18.22 -17.91
CA THR A 203 5.45 -18.05 -18.64
C THR A 203 5.62 -18.35 -20.12
N SER A 204 5.01 -19.45 -20.58
CA SER A 204 5.01 -19.83 -21.99
C SER A 204 4.19 -18.83 -22.84
N PRO A 205 4.57 -18.58 -24.11
CA PRO A 205 3.86 -17.64 -25.01
C PRO A 205 2.36 -17.94 -25.20
N SER A 206 1.92 -19.17 -24.93
CA SER A 206 0.53 -19.60 -25.04
C SER A 206 -0.40 -19.05 -23.96
N GLU A 207 0.09 -18.66 -22.78
CA GLU A 207 -0.77 -18.14 -21.70
C GLU A 207 -1.16 -16.66 -21.92
N LEU A 208 -0.28 -15.87 -22.54
CA LEU A 208 -0.55 -14.48 -22.91
C LEU A 208 -1.60 -14.33 -24.00
N GLN A 209 -1.74 -15.33 -24.88
CA GLN A 209 -2.66 -15.29 -26.01
C GLN A 209 -4.10 -15.69 -25.63
N VAL A 210 -4.29 -16.37 -24.49
CA VAL A 210 -5.61 -16.76 -23.96
C VAL A 210 -6.29 -15.59 -23.22
N MET A 211 -5.52 -14.68 -22.61
CA MET A 211 -6.08 -13.53 -21.87
C MET A 211 -6.78 -12.48 -22.76
N ALA A 212 -6.54 -12.47 -24.07
CA ALA A 212 -7.08 -11.49 -25.00
C ALA A 212 -8.49 -11.81 -25.52
N SER A 213 -9.05 -12.99 -25.21
CA SER A 213 -10.36 -13.45 -25.71
C SER A 213 -11.39 -13.74 -24.61
N GLU A 214 -11.06 -13.53 -23.34
CA GLU A 214 -12.00 -13.74 -22.23
C GLU A 214 -12.92 -12.54 -21.98
N PRO A 215 -14.17 -12.75 -21.54
CA PRO A 215 -15.06 -11.68 -21.12
C PRO A 215 -14.43 -10.85 -19.99
N GLU A 216 -14.67 -9.55 -20.01
CA GLU A 216 -14.04 -8.56 -19.13
C GLU A 216 -14.30 -8.88 -17.64
N ARG A 217 -13.24 -9.32 -16.93
CA ARG A 217 -13.29 -9.70 -15.50
C ARG A 217 -13.26 -8.47 -14.60
N LEU A 218 -13.92 -8.51 -13.43
CA LEU A 218 -13.90 -7.37 -12.50
C LEU A 218 -12.56 -7.23 -11.79
N GLN A 219 -12.15 -5.99 -11.55
CA GLN A 219 -11.01 -5.65 -10.70
C GLN A 219 -11.47 -5.09 -9.35
N VAL A 220 -10.96 -5.66 -8.26
CA VAL A 220 -11.24 -5.25 -6.89
C VAL A 220 -9.93 -4.81 -6.23
N GLN A 221 -9.82 -3.54 -5.89
CA GLN A 221 -8.71 -3.00 -5.11
C GLN A 221 -9.07 -2.98 -3.62
N ILE A 222 -8.17 -3.52 -2.80
CA ILE A 222 -8.34 -3.60 -1.35
C ILE A 222 -7.12 -2.99 -0.68
N ALA A 223 -7.36 -2.03 0.20
CA ALA A 223 -6.32 -1.29 0.89
C ALA A 223 -6.58 -1.32 2.40
N SER A 224 -5.53 -1.47 3.22
CA SER A 224 -5.64 -1.42 4.68
C SER A 224 -4.52 -0.58 5.29
N TYR A 225 -4.86 0.22 6.31
CA TYR A 225 -3.87 1.00 7.05
C TYR A 225 -4.26 1.23 8.52
N ASN A 226 -3.40 0.80 9.44
CA ASN A 226 -3.47 1.21 10.82
C ASN A 226 -2.82 2.61 10.98
N THR A 227 -3.61 3.61 11.37
CA THR A 227 -3.20 5.03 11.42
C THR A 227 -2.71 5.50 12.78
N ASN A 228 -2.44 4.59 13.73
CA ASN A 228 -1.83 4.90 15.04
C ASN A 228 -2.50 6.07 15.79
N LEU A 229 -3.84 6.08 15.80
CA LEU A 229 -4.72 7.01 16.54
C LEU A 229 -4.59 8.49 16.13
N GLN A 230 -4.13 8.79 14.91
CA GLN A 230 -3.82 10.16 14.50
C GLN A 230 -5.00 11.00 14.02
N GLY A 231 -6.21 10.44 13.92
CA GLY A 231 -7.38 11.18 13.46
C GLY A 231 -7.16 11.70 12.04
N VAL A 232 -7.45 12.97 11.78
CA VAL A 232 -7.28 13.59 10.45
C VAL A 232 -5.82 13.58 9.97
N LEU A 233 -4.84 13.64 10.87
CA LEU A 233 -3.41 13.67 10.55
C LEU A 233 -2.83 12.31 10.13
N GLY A 234 -3.62 11.22 10.27
CA GLY A 234 -3.16 9.86 9.99
C GLY A 234 -2.85 9.55 8.52
N LEU A 235 -3.29 10.40 7.59
CA LEU A 235 -2.95 10.32 6.18
C LEU A 235 -2.29 11.65 5.77
N PRO A 236 -1.05 11.65 5.24
CA PRO A 236 -0.53 12.82 4.54
C PRO A 236 -1.44 13.16 3.36
N GLN A 237 -1.45 14.42 2.92
CA GLN A 237 -2.45 14.98 2.00
C GLN A 237 -2.55 14.27 0.63
N ASP A 238 -1.57 13.45 0.27
CA ASP A 238 -1.55 12.74 -1.01
C ASP A 238 -1.64 11.22 -0.83
N LEU A 239 -2.69 10.62 -1.41
CA LEU A 239 -2.89 9.17 -1.42
C LEU A 239 -2.36 8.49 -2.69
N VAL A 240 -1.77 9.25 -3.61
CA VAL A 240 -1.25 8.77 -4.90
C VAL A 240 -0.38 7.55 -4.70
N ASP A 241 0.64 7.61 -3.84
CA ASP A 241 1.56 6.49 -3.59
C ASP A 241 0.89 5.18 -3.16
N TRP A 242 -0.32 5.23 -2.59
CA TRP A 242 -1.01 4.06 -2.05
C TRP A 242 -2.14 3.57 -2.92
N LEU A 243 -2.98 4.48 -3.43
CA LEU A 243 -4.19 4.10 -4.15
C LEU A 243 -4.07 4.22 -5.67
N ALA A 244 -3.11 4.99 -6.19
CA ALA A 244 -2.88 5.16 -7.63
C ALA A 244 -1.99 4.08 -8.32
N PRO A 245 -0.92 3.51 -7.70
CA PRO A 245 0.01 2.62 -8.40
C PRO A 245 -0.59 1.31 -8.90
N THR A 246 -1.79 0.92 -8.44
CA THR A 246 -2.56 -0.20 -8.99
C THR A 246 -2.96 -0.02 -10.45
N LEU A 247 -3.03 1.23 -10.94
CA LEU A 247 -3.38 1.59 -12.32
C LEU A 247 -2.20 1.41 -13.30
N GLN A 248 -0.98 1.26 -12.78
CA GLN A 248 0.20 0.89 -13.58
C GLN A 248 0.39 -0.62 -13.64
N VAL A 249 -0.03 -1.37 -12.62
CA VAL A 249 0.05 -2.84 -12.65
C VAL A 249 -0.89 -3.43 -13.71
N SER A 250 -2.04 -2.80 -13.95
CA SER A 250 -2.91 -3.17 -15.08
C SER A 250 -2.20 -3.04 -16.43
N HIS A 251 -1.28 -2.08 -16.60
CA HIS A 251 -0.53 -1.89 -17.85
C HIS A 251 0.34 -3.10 -18.24
N PHE A 252 0.81 -3.86 -17.24
CA PHE A 252 1.67 -5.03 -17.49
C PHE A 252 0.89 -6.30 -17.82
N LEU A 253 -0.39 -6.35 -17.44
CA LEU A 253 -1.22 -7.54 -17.53
C LEU A 253 -2.37 -7.40 -18.55
N THR A 254 -2.75 -6.17 -18.91
CA THR A 254 -3.77 -5.87 -19.93
C THR A 254 -3.31 -4.70 -20.81
N PRO A 255 -3.48 -4.78 -22.15
CA PRO A 255 -3.10 -3.69 -23.06
C PRO A 255 -3.78 -2.35 -22.75
N ASP A 256 -4.97 -2.38 -22.14
CA ASP A 256 -5.76 -1.19 -21.83
C ASP A 256 -5.63 -0.78 -20.36
N ARG A 257 -5.38 0.52 -20.14
CA ARG A 257 -5.39 1.12 -18.80
C ARG A 257 -6.81 1.10 -18.23
N ARG A 258 -7.03 0.31 -17.17
CA ARG A 258 -8.35 0.15 -16.55
C ARG A 258 -8.33 0.50 -15.07
N ALA A 259 -9.30 1.32 -14.64
CA ALA A 259 -9.52 1.63 -13.24
C ALA A 259 -10.24 0.47 -12.53
N PRO A 260 -9.97 0.17 -11.24
CA PRO A 260 -10.67 -0.88 -10.51
C PRO A 260 -12.18 -0.69 -10.54
N ASP A 261 -12.96 -1.77 -10.66
CA ASP A 261 -14.42 -1.70 -10.59
C ASP A 261 -14.89 -1.42 -9.17
N VAL A 262 -14.19 -1.97 -8.16
CA VAL A 262 -14.45 -1.75 -6.74
C VAL A 262 -13.16 -1.32 -6.03
N VAL A 263 -13.27 -0.33 -5.14
CA VAL A 263 -12.17 0.06 -4.23
C VAL A 263 -12.68 -0.05 -2.80
N ALA A 264 -12.00 -0.83 -1.96
CA ALA A 264 -12.30 -0.97 -0.53
C ALA A 264 -11.10 -0.53 0.31
N VAL A 265 -11.31 0.42 1.22
CA VAL A 265 -10.25 0.99 2.08
C VAL A 265 -10.62 0.82 3.54
N GLY A 266 -9.82 0.01 4.24
CA GLY A 266 -9.94 -0.26 5.68
C GLY A 266 -8.95 0.55 6.51
N PHE A 267 -9.42 1.08 7.64
CA PHE A 267 -8.58 1.75 8.63
C PHE A 267 -8.70 1.10 10.01
N GLN A 268 -7.60 1.10 10.75
CA GLN A 268 -7.54 0.73 12.17
C GLN A 268 -6.86 1.85 12.95
N GLU A 269 -7.16 1.95 14.24
CA GLU A 269 -6.69 3.08 15.07
C GLU A 269 -6.94 4.43 14.39
N LEU A 270 -8.14 4.60 13.84
CA LEU A 270 -8.50 5.75 13.01
C LEU A 270 -8.30 7.09 13.73
N LEU A 271 -8.60 7.14 15.03
CA LEU A 271 -8.64 8.35 15.83
C LEU A 271 -8.36 8.05 17.31
N PRO A 272 -8.03 9.06 18.14
CA PRO A 272 -7.81 8.88 19.56
C PRO A 272 -8.95 8.10 20.23
N LEU A 273 -8.58 7.13 21.09
CA LEU A 273 -9.52 6.13 21.57
C LEU A 273 -10.73 6.73 22.30
N HIS A 274 -10.53 7.77 23.12
CA HIS A 274 -11.62 8.47 23.81
C HIS A 274 -12.65 9.07 22.83
N LEU A 275 -12.20 9.62 21.68
CA LEU A 275 -13.09 10.15 20.64
C LEU A 275 -13.81 9.03 19.90
N GLY A 276 -13.11 7.94 19.57
CA GLY A 276 -13.72 6.75 18.97
C GLY A 276 -14.81 6.14 19.85
N LEU A 277 -14.53 6.01 21.15
CA LEU A 277 -15.45 5.51 22.16
C LEU A 277 -16.67 6.44 22.34
N CYS A 278 -16.50 7.77 22.25
CA CYS A 278 -17.62 8.73 22.17
C CYS A 278 -18.43 8.60 20.89
N GLY A 279 -17.81 8.15 19.79
CA GLY A 279 -18.43 8.08 18.47
C GLY A 279 -18.21 9.32 17.63
N PHE A 280 -17.20 10.11 17.96
CA PHE A 280 -16.84 11.35 17.27
C PHE A 280 -15.94 11.08 16.06
N SER A 281 -16.23 10.02 15.30
CA SER A 281 -15.49 9.63 14.10
C SER A 281 -15.98 10.28 12.82
N ARG A 282 -17.15 10.94 12.85
CA ARG A 282 -17.82 11.49 11.65
C ARG A 282 -16.91 12.41 10.84
N SER A 283 -16.32 13.42 11.47
CA SER A 283 -15.45 14.39 10.78
C SER A 283 -14.22 13.73 10.16
N VAL A 284 -13.61 12.76 10.86
CA VAL A 284 -12.46 12.02 10.33
C VAL A 284 -12.87 11.21 9.11
N ILE A 285 -14.02 10.53 9.16
CA ILE A 285 -14.49 9.70 8.04
C ILE A 285 -14.93 10.51 6.83
N GLU A 286 -15.62 11.63 7.03
CA GLU A 286 -15.97 12.53 5.93
C GLU A 286 -14.72 13.08 5.25
N ASN A 287 -13.68 13.42 6.03
CA ASN A 287 -12.37 13.79 5.49
C ASN A 287 -11.71 12.64 4.71
N ARG A 288 -11.75 11.41 5.23
CA ARG A 288 -11.21 10.23 4.54
C ARG A 288 -11.95 9.94 3.23
N ASN A 289 -13.27 10.01 3.25
CA ASN A 289 -14.11 9.81 2.08
C ASN A 289 -13.76 10.83 0.98
N ALA A 290 -13.75 12.12 1.32
CA ALA A 290 -13.42 13.18 0.37
C ALA A 290 -12.00 13.00 -0.23
N LEU A 291 -11.02 12.70 0.62
CA LEU A 291 -9.64 12.51 0.18
C LEU A 291 -9.52 11.28 -0.73
N ILE A 292 -10.02 10.11 -0.31
CA ILE A 292 -9.94 8.89 -1.13
C ILE A 292 -10.61 9.11 -2.48
N LEU A 293 -11.83 9.63 -2.49
CA LEU A 293 -12.59 9.86 -3.72
C LEU A 293 -11.84 10.79 -4.68
N SER A 294 -11.32 11.91 -4.17
CA SER A 294 -10.54 12.84 -4.99
C SER A 294 -9.32 12.20 -5.63
N GLN A 295 -8.65 11.27 -4.94
CA GLN A 295 -7.40 10.68 -5.38
C GLN A 295 -7.63 9.53 -6.37
N ILE A 296 -8.61 8.65 -6.10
CA ILE A 296 -8.92 7.56 -7.05
C ILE A 296 -9.47 8.09 -8.37
N GLU A 297 -10.26 9.16 -8.35
CA GLU A 297 -10.80 9.79 -9.57
C GLU A 297 -9.74 10.60 -10.34
N ALA A 298 -8.89 11.34 -9.62
CA ALA A 298 -7.81 12.11 -10.25
C ALA A 298 -6.78 11.21 -10.94
N CYS A 299 -6.51 10.03 -10.37
CA CYS A 299 -5.55 9.09 -10.93
C CYS A 299 -6.16 8.13 -11.97
N ALA A 300 -7.49 8.03 -12.07
CA ALA A 300 -8.16 7.09 -12.97
C ALA A 300 -7.80 7.36 -14.45
N PRO A 301 -7.35 6.35 -15.22
CA PRO A 301 -6.77 6.54 -16.55
C PRO A 301 -7.69 7.21 -17.56
N ASN A 302 -9.01 7.00 -17.45
CA ASN A 302 -10.01 7.59 -18.34
C ASN A 302 -10.94 8.55 -17.57
N LYS A 303 -10.46 9.14 -16.47
CA LYS A 303 -11.22 10.05 -15.59
C LYS A 303 -12.54 9.43 -15.10
N GLN A 304 -12.52 8.12 -14.84
CA GLN A 304 -13.68 7.42 -14.30
C GLN A 304 -14.06 7.98 -12.93
N ARG A 305 -15.37 7.99 -12.66
CA ARG A 305 -15.94 8.42 -11.39
C ARG A 305 -16.34 7.25 -10.53
N TYR A 306 -16.42 7.51 -9.23
CA TYR A 306 -16.76 6.51 -8.24
C TYR A 306 -17.89 6.99 -7.33
N SER A 307 -18.77 6.07 -6.99
CA SER A 307 -19.80 6.28 -5.97
C SER A 307 -19.42 5.54 -4.70
N LEU A 308 -19.56 6.20 -3.55
CA LEU A 308 -19.47 5.54 -2.24
C LEU A 308 -20.66 4.57 -2.10
N ILE A 309 -20.40 3.27 -2.17
CA ILE A 309 -21.40 2.23 -1.95
C ILE A 309 -21.80 2.23 -0.47
N ALA A 310 -20.81 2.17 0.42
CA ALA A 310 -21.06 2.18 1.85
C ALA A 310 -19.82 2.61 2.63
N GLN A 311 -20.06 3.15 3.83
CA GLN A 311 -19.04 3.35 4.84
C GLN A 311 -19.56 2.89 6.21
N VAL A 312 -18.68 2.35 7.04
CA VAL A 312 -19.01 1.89 8.38
C VAL A 312 -17.84 2.09 9.33
N VAL A 313 -18.14 2.54 10.56
CA VAL A 313 -17.13 2.72 11.62
C VAL A 313 -17.63 2.18 12.94
N ASN A 314 -16.74 1.50 13.65
CA ASN A 314 -16.92 1.14 15.05
C ASN A 314 -15.66 1.51 15.83
N VAL A 315 -15.77 2.52 16.70
CA VAL A 315 -14.66 3.10 17.47
C VAL A 315 -13.51 3.51 16.54
N GLY A 316 -12.42 2.74 16.49
CA GLY A 316 -11.22 3.04 15.68
C GLY A 316 -11.10 2.19 14.42
N VAL A 317 -12.07 1.33 14.12
CA VAL A 317 -12.06 0.46 12.93
C VAL A 317 -13.07 1.00 11.92
N ALA A 318 -12.65 1.24 10.68
CA ALA A 318 -13.47 1.82 9.63
C ALA A 318 -13.28 1.12 8.29
N LEU A 319 -14.32 1.12 7.45
CA LEU A 319 -14.28 0.58 6.10
C LEU A 319 -15.11 1.47 5.18
N LEU A 320 -14.54 1.86 4.05
CA LEU A 320 -15.20 2.60 2.98
C LEU A 320 -15.09 1.79 1.69
N VAL A 321 -16.21 1.60 0.99
CA VAL A 321 -16.26 0.83 -0.26
C VAL A 321 -16.90 1.66 -1.36
N TYR A 322 -16.22 1.74 -2.49
CA TYR A 322 -16.59 2.52 -3.67
C TYR A 322 -16.79 1.60 -4.87
N GLY A 323 -17.72 1.96 -5.74
CA GLY A 323 -17.93 1.31 -7.04
C GLY A 323 -17.77 2.30 -8.18
N ARG A 324 -17.24 1.83 -9.31
CA ARG A 324 -17.10 2.64 -10.52
C ARG A 324 -18.48 2.98 -11.12
N ASP A 325 -18.70 4.26 -11.43
CA ASP A 325 -20.01 4.82 -11.84
C ASP A 325 -20.51 4.30 -13.18
N ASP A 326 -19.61 4.01 -14.11
CA ASP A 326 -19.92 3.48 -15.44
C ASP A 326 -20.04 1.94 -15.46
N GLY A 327 -19.94 1.30 -14.29
CA GLY A 327 -19.94 -0.15 -14.16
C GLY A 327 -20.72 -0.62 -12.96
N ILE A 328 -20.02 -1.16 -11.97
CA ILE A 328 -20.63 -1.91 -10.87
C ILE A 328 -21.58 -1.06 -10.02
N ALA A 329 -21.31 0.24 -9.83
CA ALA A 329 -22.09 1.09 -8.92
C ALA A 329 -23.57 1.18 -9.28
N ARG A 330 -23.92 1.16 -10.57
CA ARG A 330 -25.31 1.22 -11.06
C ARG A 330 -26.09 -0.07 -10.83
N LYS A 331 -25.37 -1.16 -10.57
CA LYS A 331 -25.90 -2.52 -10.44
C LYS A 331 -25.97 -2.99 -8.97
N VAL A 332 -25.53 -2.13 -8.05
CA VAL A 332 -25.48 -2.42 -6.62
C VAL A 332 -26.88 -2.36 -6.01
N LEU A 333 -27.23 -3.41 -5.27
CA LEU A 333 -28.46 -3.57 -4.52
C LEU A 333 -28.14 -4.08 -3.10
N ASP A 334 -29.13 -4.05 -2.20
CA ASP A 334 -29.06 -4.64 -0.86
C ASP A 334 -27.80 -4.27 -0.06
N VAL A 335 -27.45 -2.98 -0.06
CA VAL A 335 -26.30 -2.48 0.68
C VAL A 335 -26.55 -2.59 2.19
N GLN A 336 -25.65 -3.29 2.87
CA GLN A 336 -25.73 -3.61 4.29
C GLN A 336 -24.39 -3.28 4.96
N THR A 337 -24.46 -2.73 6.17
CA THR A 337 -23.28 -2.48 7.01
C THR A 337 -23.45 -3.12 8.38
N GLN A 338 -22.38 -3.71 8.90
CA GLN A 338 -22.38 -4.38 10.19
C GLN A 338 -21.11 -4.08 10.99
N TRP A 339 -21.16 -4.27 12.31
CA TRP A 339 -20.01 -4.13 13.19
C TRP A 339 -20.12 -5.10 14.37
N THR A 340 -18.97 -5.48 14.93
CA THR A 340 -18.88 -6.22 16.19
C THR A 340 -17.65 -5.78 16.99
N GLY A 341 -17.74 -5.91 18.31
CA GLY A 341 -16.67 -5.57 19.26
C GLY A 341 -16.37 -6.75 20.17
N PHE A 342 -15.08 -7.03 20.38
CA PHE A 342 -14.60 -8.14 21.20
C PHE A 342 -13.47 -7.73 22.14
N GLY A 343 -13.33 -6.42 22.37
CA GLY A 343 -12.57 -5.89 23.49
C GLY A 343 -13.15 -6.33 24.84
N PRO A 344 -12.54 -5.90 25.96
CA PRO A 344 -13.10 -6.10 27.28
C PRO A 344 -14.58 -5.68 27.30
N LEU A 345 -15.46 -6.53 27.83
CA LEU A 345 -16.92 -6.28 27.84
C LEU A 345 -17.56 -6.04 26.45
N PHE A 346 -17.01 -6.65 25.39
CA PHE A 346 -17.47 -6.50 23.99
C PHE A 346 -17.29 -5.09 23.41
N MET A 347 -16.45 -4.27 24.04
CA MET A 347 -16.11 -2.92 23.56
C MET A 347 -15.48 -2.95 22.17
N GLY A 348 -15.68 -1.87 21.41
CA GLY A 348 -15.26 -1.74 20.01
C GLY A 348 -13.81 -1.33 19.79
N ASN A 349 -13.01 -1.11 20.84
CA ASN A 349 -11.57 -0.78 20.73
C ASN A 349 -10.76 -1.87 19.99
N LYS A 350 -11.27 -3.09 19.98
CA LYS A 350 -10.91 -4.20 19.09
C LYS A 350 -12.20 -4.78 18.54
N GLY A 351 -12.24 -5.05 17.25
CA GLY A 351 -13.50 -5.28 16.58
C GLY A 351 -13.34 -5.53 15.09
N ALA A 352 -14.48 -5.69 14.43
CA ALA A 352 -14.57 -5.71 12.99
C ALA A 352 -15.78 -4.92 12.51
N VAL A 353 -15.68 -4.39 11.30
CA VAL A 353 -16.77 -3.79 10.56
C VAL A 353 -16.89 -4.49 9.20
N GLY A 354 -18.11 -4.56 8.67
CA GLY A 354 -18.39 -5.25 7.43
C GLY A 354 -19.30 -4.43 6.52
N VAL A 355 -19.04 -4.48 5.22
CA VAL A 355 -19.90 -3.98 4.15
C VAL A 355 -20.30 -5.17 3.29
N ARG A 356 -21.58 -5.31 3.00
CA ARG A 356 -22.11 -6.30 2.07
C ARG A 356 -23.01 -5.61 1.06
N PHE A 357 -22.92 -6.01 -0.19
CA PHE A 357 -23.86 -5.58 -1.22
C PHE A 357 -24.02 -6.68 -2.27
N ARG A 358 -25.11 -6.62 -3.02
CA ARG A 358 -25.43 -7.53 -4.12
C ARG A 358 -25.29 -6.81 -5.45
N VAL A 359 -24.88 -7.52 -6.48
CA VAL A 359 -24.74 -7.00 -7.85
C VAL A 359 -25.52 -7.88 -8.80
N CYS A 360 -26.46 -7.29 -9.51
CA CYS A 360 -27.28 -7.97 -10.52
C CYS A 360 -27.01 -7.39 -11.91
N GLU A 361 -26.87 -8.24 -12.92
CA GLU A 361 -26.70 -7.78 -14.30
C GLU A 361 -28.04 -7.47 -14.97
N THR A 362 -29.08 -8.23 -14.63
CA THR A 362 -30.44 -8.05 -15.11
C THR A 362 -31.42 -8.18 -13.95
N ASP A 363 -32.62 -7.60 -14.09
CA ASP A 363 -33.67 -7.66 -13.05
C ASP A 363 -34.11 -9.10 -12.74
N GLU A 364 -33.80 -10.05 -13.61
CA GLU A 364 -34.19 -11.45 -13.48
C GLU A 364 -33.03 -12.39 -13.06
N ASP A 365 -31.89 -11.83 -12.67
CA ASP A 365 -30.71 -12.53 -12.13
C ASP A 365 -30.67 -12.39 -10.60
N ALA A 366 -30.45 -13.50 -9.88
CA ALA A 366 -30.26 -13.48 -8.43
C ALA A 366 -29.05 -12.63 -8.02
N GLY A 367 -28.04 -12.55 -8.90
CA GLY A 367 -26.84 -11.74 -8.72
C GLY A 367 -25.83 -12.33 -7.74
N GLU A 368 -24.69 -11.66 -7.62
CA GLU A 368 -23.58 -12.06 -6.76
C GLU A 368 -23.48 -11.13 -5.55
N THR A 369 -23.17 -11.70 -4.37
CA THR A 369 -22.98 -10.93 -3.14
C THR A 369 -21.49 -10.73 -2.85
N TYR A 370 -21.11 -9.50 -2.58
CA TYR A 370 -19.76 -9.07 -2.25
C TYR A 370 -19.73 -8.64 -0.78
N THR A 371 -18.89 -9.29 0.03
CA THR A 371 -18.73 -8.98 1.45
C THR A 371 -17.29 -8.59 1.75
N PHE A 372 -17.10 -7.40 2.30
CA PHE A 372 -15.82 -6.86 2.75
C PHE A 372 -15.83 -6.74 4.28
N VAL A 373 -14.81 -7.27 4.94
CA VAL A 373 -14.65 -7.21 6.40
C VAL A 373 -13.31 -6.58 6.73
N ASN A 374 -13.33 -5.50 7.51
CA ASN A 374 -12.12 -4.92 8.08
C ASN A 374 -12.06 -5.19 9.59
N ALA A 375 -10.95 -5.72 10.08
CA ALA A 375 -10.77 -6.10 11.48
C ALA A 375 -9.52 -5.49 12.13
N HIS A 376 -9.57 -5.38 13.46
CA HIS A 376 -8.42 -5.08 14.30
C HIS A 376 -8.39 -6.09 15.46
N LEU A 377 -7.52 -7.10 15.35
CA LEU A 377 -7.47 -8.22 16.29
C LEU A 377 -6.54 -7.93 17.49
N THR A 378 -6.58 -8.80 18.51
CA THR A 378 -5.78 -8.64 19.73
C THR A 378 -4.26 -8.57 19.45
N PRO A 379 -3.56 -7.57 20.02
CA PRO A 379 -2.13 -7.37 19.79
C PRO A 379 -1.26 -8.27 20.67
N HIS A 380 0.06 -8.16 20.48
CA HIS A 380 1.14 -8.91 21.17
C HIS A 380 1.36 -10.33 20.66
N ASP A 381 2.62 -10.74 20.63
CA ASP A 381 3.13 -12.02 20.12
C ASP A 381 2.47 -13.24 20.77
N HIS A 382 2.39 -13.28 22.09
CA HIS A 382 1.85 -14.40 22.86
C HIS A 382 0.32 -14.59 22.76
N ASN A 383 -0.41 -13.66 22.14
CA ASN A 383 -1.88 -13.68 22.10
C ASN A 383 -2.49 -14.37 20.86
N VAL A 384 -1.81 -15.37 20.29
CA VAL A 384 -2.30 -16.11 19.10
C VAL A 384 -3.66 -16.74 19.36
N ALA A 385 -3.82 -17.46 20.49
CA ALA A 385 -5.08 -18.09 20.86
C ALA A 385 -6.21 -17.05 20.98
N ARG A 386 -5.91 -15.84 21.47
CA ARG A 386 -6.90 -14.76 21.56
C ARG A 386 -7.27 -14.22 20.18
N ARG A 387 -6.32 -14.04 19.26
CA ARG A 387 -6.62 -13.66 17.86
C ARG A 387 -7.51 -14.69 17.16
N ASN A 388 -7.25 -15.98 17.37
CA ASN A 388 -8.10 -17.04 16.84
C ASN A 388 -9.53 -16.95 17.40
N ALA A 389 -9.66 -16.72 18.71
CA ALA A 389 -10.96 -16.49 19.35
C ALA A 389 -11.65 -15.19 18.89
N ASP A 390 -10.89 -14.14 18.61
CA ASP A 390 -11.41 -12.89 18.05
C ASP A 390 -11.97 -13.13 16.63
N TYR A 391 -11.25 -13.88 15.77
CA TYR A 391 -11.74 -14.29 14.46
C TYR A 391 -13.03 -15.12 14.57
N GLU A 392 -13.07 -16.13 15.43
CA GLU A 392 -14.28 -16.93 15.66
C GLU A 392 -15.44 -16.05 16.14
N HIS A 393 -15.16 -15.11 17.05
CA HIS A 393 -16.15 -14.13 17.49
C HIS A 393 -16.70 -13.31 16.32
N ILE A 394 -15.85 -12.83 15.40
CA ILE A 394 -16.27 -12.09 14.21
C ILE A 394 -17.20 -12.94 13.35
N VAL A 395 -16.82 -14.18 13.03
CA VAL A 395 -17.63 -15.11 12.23
C VAL A 395 -19.04 -15.29 12.84
N ARG A 396 -19.11 -15.40 14.17
CA ARG A 396 -20.35 -15.66 14.90
C ARG A 396 -21.21 -14.41 15.17
N THR A 397 -20.63 -13.21 15.15
CA THR A 397 -21.32 -11.98 15.63
C THR A 397 -21.40 -10.84 14.63
N LEU A 398 -20.54 -10.80 13.61
CA LEU A 398 -20.65 -9.87 12.49
C LEU A 398 -21.69 -10.41 11.50
N LEU A 399 -22.95 -10.39 11.95
CA LEU A 399 -24.08 -10.99 11.26
C LEU A 399 -24.81 -9.97 10.39
N PHE A 400 -25.18 -10.40 9.20
CA PHE A 400 -25.95 -9.64 8.23
C PHE A 400 -27.41 -10.11 8.21
N PRO A 401 -28.35 -9.32 7.69
CA PRO A 401 -29.69 -9.78 7.37
C PRO A 401 -29.70 -11.11 6.59
N PRO A 402 -30.74 -11.93 6.75
CA PRO A 402 -30.88 -13.17 6.00
C PRO A 402 -30.78 -12.92 4.49
N VAL A 403 -30.04 -13.78 3.78
CA VAL A 403 -29.89 -13.69 2.32
C VAL A 403 -31.18 -14.13 1.60
N ASP A 404 -31.87 -15.14 2.16
CA ASP A 404 -33.13 -15.65 1.61
C ASP A 404 -34.33 -14.97 2.26
N SER A 405 -35.25 -14.42 1.45
CA SER A 405 -36.44 -13.67 1.90
C SER A 405 -37.38 -14.43 2.84
N GLY A 406 -37.26 -15.77 2.93
CA GLY A 406 -38.04 -16.62 3.84
C GLY A 406 -37.34 -16.99 5.16
N SER A 407 -36.04 -16.70 5.30
CA SER A 407 -35.27 -17.05 6.50
C SER A 407 -35.36 -15.94 7.55
N LYS A 408 -35.48 -16.33 8.83
CA LYS A 408 -35.35 -15.41 9.98
C LYS A 408 -33.94 -15.44 10.58
N THR A 409 -33.11 -16.37 10.14
CA THR A 409 -31.77 -16.58 10.71
C THR A 409 -30.79 -15.60 10.07
N PRO A 410 -30.10 -14.76 10.87
CA PRO A 410 -29.07 -13.87 10.35
C PRO A 410 -27.97 -14.64 9.63
N SER A 411 -27.44 -14.06 8.58
CA SER A 411 -26.42 -14.67 7.75
C SER A 411 -25.02 -14.35 8.27
N THR A 412 -24.13 -15.34 8.27
CA THR A 412 -22.71 -15.11 8.63
C THR A 412 -21.96 -14.45 7.47
N LEU A 413 -20.71 -14.05 7.72
CA LEU A 413 -19.84 -13.50 6.66
C LEU A 413 -19.58 -14.47 5.49
N TYR A 414 -19.77 -15.78 5.70
CA TYR A 414 -19.56 -16.82 4.69
C TYR A 414 -20.77 -17.05 3.77
N GLU A 415 -21.96 -16.55 4.14
CA GLU A 415 -23.13 -16.55 3.26
C GLU A 415 -23.04 -15.42 2.24
N THR A 416 -22.09 -15.55 1.31
CA THR A 416 -21.76 -14.56 0.28
C THR A 416 -21.15 -15.26 -0.94
N SER A 417 -21.13 -14.59 -2.09
CA SER A 417 -20.50 -15.11 -3.31
C SER A 417 -18.99 -14.83 -3.30
N HIS A 418 -18.61 -13.64 -2.85
CA HIS A 418 -17.21 -13.21 -2.71
C HIS A 418 -17.01 -12.65 -1.31
N LEU A 419 -15.94 -13.07 -0.64
CA LEU A 419 -15.57 -12.64 0.69
C LEU A 419 -14.14 -12.09 0.68
N PHE A 420 -13.99 -10.89 1.21
CA PHE A 420 -12.70 -10.25 1.41
C PHE A 420 -12.54 -9.87 2.89
N PHE A 421 -11.44 -10.29 3.49
CA PHE A 421 -11.13 -10.04 4.89
C PHE A 421 -9.79 -9.32 4.96
N LEU A 422 -9.80 -8.08 5.47
CA LEU A 422 -8.63 -7.22 5.56
C LEU A 422 -8.45 -6.67 6.97
N GLY A 423 -7.29 -6.11 7.23
CA GLY A 423 -7.06 -5.28 8.41
C GLY A 423 -5.76 -5.55 9.13
N ASP A 424 -5.61 -4.95 10.32
CA ASP A 424 -4.54 -5.26 11.27
C ASP A 424 -4.92 -6.52 12.05
N LEU A 425 -4.56 -7.67 11.48
CA LEU A 425 -4.83 -8.97 12.06
C LEU A 425 -3.87 -9.32 13.21
N ASN A 426 -2.82 -8.51 13.41
CA ASN A 426 -1.93 -8.57 14.56
C ASN A 426 -1.19 -9.92 14.79
N TYR A 427 -1.25 -10.87 13.85
CA TYR A 427 -0.40 -12.05 13.86
C TYR A 427 1.07 -11.66 13.70
N ARG A 428 1.95 -12.37 14.40
CA ARG A 428 3.37 -12.01 14.52
C ARG A 428 4.26 -13.06 13.91
N LEU A 429 5.49 -12.66 13.63
CA LEU A 429 6.55 -13.56 13.20
C LEU A 429 7.18 -14.25 14.42
N GLU A 430 7.09 -15.58 14.49
CA GLU A 430 7.60 -16.39 15.60
C GLU A 430 8.77 -17.28 15.17
N ILE A 431 9.92 -16.65 14.95
CA ILE A 431 11.13 -17.34 14.50
C ILE A 431 11.60 -18.34 15.59
N PRO A 432 11.88 -19.60 15.24
CA PRO A 432 12.35 -20.61 16.19
C PRO A 432 13.81 -20.34 16.59
N ARG A 433 14.19 -20.77 17.80
CA ARG A 433 15.55 -20.58 18.35
C ARG A 433 16.67 -21.19 17.49
N THR A 434 16.33 -22.21 16.71
CA THR A 434 17.24 -22.93 15.81
C THR A 434 17.55 -22.18 14.52
N HIS A 435 16.76 -21.16 14.16
CA HIS A 435 16.97 -20.41 12.93
C HIS A 435 18.14 -19.43 13.07
N PRO A 436 19.02 -19.30 12.05
CA PRO A 436 20.14 -18.35 12.07
C PRO A 436 19.78 -16.91 12.45
N VAL A 437 18.62 -16.40 12.01
CA VAL A 437 18.21 -15.01 12.25
C VAL A 437 17.53 -14.79 13.60
N TYR A 438 17.33 -15.85 14.39
CA TYR A 438 16.68 -15.73 15.70
C TYR A 438 17.40 -14.74 16.61
N ALA A 439 18.73 -14.81 16.67
CA ALA A 439 19.53 -13.96 17.55
C ALA A 439 19.38 -12.47 17.20
N ILE A 440 19.26 -12.15 15.90
CA ILE A 440 19.21 -10.77 15.40
C ILE A 440 17.79 -10.21 15.29
N ARG A 441 16.73 -11.03 15.42
CA ARG A 441 15.32 -10.65 15.16
C ARG A 441 14.79 -9.39 15.91
N LYS A 442 15.50 -8.93 16.93
CA LYS A 442 15.17 -7.73 17.73
C LYS A 442 16.25 -6.64 17.66
N LEU A 443 17.12 -6.73 16.65
CA LEU A 443 18.24 -5.84 16.40
C LEU A 443 18.14 -5.22 14.99
N PRO A 444 18.77 -4.06 14.73
CA PRO A 444 18.72 -3.38 13.43
C PRO A 444 19.13 -4.24 12.23
N GLU A 445 20.07 -5.18 12.42
CA GLU A 445 20.59 -6.11 11.41
C GLU A 445 19.48 -6.98 10.82
N PHE A 446 18.39 -7.23 11.57
CA PHE A 446 17.24 -7.94 11.04
C PHE A 446 16.48 -7.13 9.99
N SER A 447 16.49 -5.79 10.06
CA SER A 447 15.91 -4.92 9.03
C SER A 447 16.60 -5.08 7.68
N GLU A 448 17.93 -5.16 7.71
CA GLU A 448 18.77 -5.36 6.54
C GLU A 448 18.57 -6.77 5.98
N ALA A 449 18.55 -7.77 6.86
CA ALA A 449 18.27 -9.16 6.48
C ALA A 449 16.90 -9.31 5.79
N LEU A 450 15.87 -8.60 6.27
CA LEU A 450 14.54 -8.55 5.64
C LEU A 450 14.54 -7.92 4.23
N GLY A 451 15.62 -7.26 3.80
CA GLY A 451 15.81 -6.86 2.40
C GLY A 451 15.88 -8.05 1.44
N SER A 452 16.43 -9.17 1.90
CA SER A 452 16.51 -10.40 1.11
C SER A 452 15.12 -11.02 0.92
N GLU A 453 14.71 -11.16 -0.33
CA GLU A 453 13.47 -11.89 -0.68
C GLU A 453 13.56 -13.36 -0.27
N LYS A 454 14.72 -14.00 -0.47
CA LYS A 454 14.96 -15.40 -0.07
C LYS A 454 14.74 -15.61 1.42
N LEU A 455 15.24 -14.70 2.27
CA LEU A 455 15.01 -14.79 3.71
C LEU A 455 13.53 -14.62 4.04
N ARG A 456 12.85 -13.65 3.41
CA ARG A 456 11.41 -13.44 3.63
C ARG A 456 10.59 -14.66 3.21
N GLU A 457 10.96 -15.30 2.12
CA GLU A 457 10.37 -16.55 1.67
C GLU A 457 10.55 -17.68 2.68
N GLU A 458 11.74 -17.82 3.29
CA GLU A 458 12.01 -18.81 4.33
C GLU A 458 11.20 -18.52 5.60
N ILE A 459 11.24 -17.28 6.10
CA ILE A 459 10.65 -16.95 7.40
C ILE A 459 9.12 -16.85 7.37
N LYS A 460 8.49 -16.74 6.20
CA LYS A 460 7.01 -16.73 6.06
C LYS A 460 6.37 -17.97 6.68
N GLU A 461 7.12 -19.08 6.74
CA GLU A 461 6.71 -20.35 7.33
C GLU A 461 6.53 -20.25 8.86
N TYR A 462 7.12 -19.25 9.50
CA TYR A 462 7.00 -18.96 10.93
C TYR A 462 6.05 -17.79 11.23
N ASP A 463 5.34 -17.30 10.22
CA ASP A 463 4.25 -16.34 10.41
C ASP A 463 3.08 -17.03 11.13
N GLN A 464 2.65 -16.48 12.26
CA GLN A 464 1.60 -17.11 13.06
C GLN A 464 0.28 -17.25 12.28
N LEU A 465 -0.08 -16.32 11.38
CA LEU A 465 -1.31 -16.48 10.59
C LEU A 465 -1.19 -17.66 9.63
N THR A 466 -0.07 -17.78 8.92
CA THR A 466 0.23 -18.94 8.04
C THR A 466 0.13 -20.25 8.82
N VAL A 467 0.76 -20.33 9.99
CA VAL A 467 0.75 -21.52 10.85
C VAL A 467 -0.67 -21.85 11.34
N GLU A 468 -1.42 -20.87 11.83
CA GLU A 468 -2.78 -21.11 12.33
C GLU A 468 -3.77 -21.46 11.20
N LYS A 469 -3.65 -20.87 10.00
CA LYS A 469 -4.48 -21.22 8.84
C LYS A 469 -4.31 -22.68 8.42
N ARG A 470 -3.07 -23.21 8.47
CA ARG A 470 -2.79 -24.62 8.14
C ARG A 470 -3.48 -25.62 9.07
N LYS A 471 -3.82 -25.21 10.29
CA LYS A 471 -4.60 -26.05 11.21
C LYS A 471 -6.07 -26.21 10.81
N GLY A 472 -6.56 -25.38 9.87
CA GLY A 472 -7.92 -25.46 9.36
C GLY A 472 -9.00 -24.94 10.33
N THR A 473 -8.62 -24.16 11.35
CA THR A 473 -9.55 -23.65 12.39
C THR A 473 -9.84 -22.15 12.28
N VAL A 474 -8.99 -21.39 11.59
CA VAL A 474 -9.14 -19.94 11.40
C VAL A 474 -9.01 -19.57 9.93
N PHE A 475 -9.75 -18.56 9.51
CA PHE A 475 -9.81 -18.08 8.12
C PHE A 475 -10.05 -19.23 7.12
N VAL A 476 -10.94 -20.16 7.48
CA VAL A 476 -11.21 -21.38 6.71
C VAL A 476 -11.69 -21.02 5.31
N GLY A 477 -11.09 -21.63 4.29
CA GLY A 477 -11.38 -21.36 2.87
C GLY A 477 -10.80 -20.06 2.32
N LEU A 478 -10.21 -19.17 3.13
CA LEU A 478 -9.65 -17.92 2.60
C LEU A 478 -8.20 -18.12 2.11
N ARG A 479 -7.91 -17.59 0.92
CA ARG A 479 -6.58 -17.47 0.33
C ARG A 479 -5.96 -16.11 0.63
N GLU A 480 -4.68 -16.00 0.35
CA GLU A 480 -3.90 -14.77 0.49
C GLU A 480 -2.83 -14.74 -0.62
N GLY A 481 -2.52 -13.56 -1.16
CA GLY A 481 -1.42 -13.40 -2.11
C GLY A 481 -0.05 -13.56 -1.44
N GLU A 482 1.03 -13.33 -2.19
CA GLU A 482 2.40 -13.49 -1.67
C GLU A 482 2.83 -12.33 -0.75
N PHE A 483 2.25 -12.26 0.45
CA PHE A 483 2.49 -11.18 1.44
C PHE A 483 3.97 -10.99 1.82
N TRP A 484 4.79 -12.03 1.65
CA TRP A 484 6.21 -12.03 1.96
C TRP A 484 7.08 -11.33 0.89
N LYS A 485 6.51 -11.01 -0.29
CA LYS A 485 7.17 -10.24 -1.37
C LYS A 485 7.42 -8.78 -1.01
N PHE A 486 6.81 -8.26 0.05
CA PHE A 486 7.18 -6.99 0.68
C PHE A 486 7.68 -7.19 2.13
N LYS A 487 8.41 -6.19 2.67
CA LYS A 487 8.93 -6.23 4.05
C LYS A 487 7.78 -6.24 5.06
N CYS A 488 8.04 -6.67 6.30
CA CYS A 488 7.04 -6.63 7.37
C CYS A 488 6.42 -5.23 7.51
N SER A 489 5.09 -5.13 7.62
CA SER A 489 4.40 -3.82 7.70
C SER A 489 4.51 -3.15 9.08
N TYR A 490 5.04 -3.85 10.09
CA TYR A 490 5.08 -3.40 11.48
C TYR A 490 6.35 -3.92 12.18
N LYS A 491 6.97 -3.26 13.17
CA LYS A 491 6.66 -1.94 13.76
C LYS A 491 7.73 -0.93 13.37
N TYR A 492 7.35 0.09 12.65
CA TYR A 492 8.26 1.15 12.20
C TYR A 492 8.52 2.21 13.28
N HIS A 493 9.68 2.85 13.16
CA HIS A 493 9.93 4.11 13.82
C HIS A 493 9.17 5.23 13.07
N LEU A 494 8.55 6.13 13.81
CA LEU A 494 7.75 7.21 13.21
C LEU A 494 8.69 8.19 12.50
N GLY A 495 8.29 8.67 11.32
CA GLY A 495 9.11 9.55 10.48
C GLY A 495 10.08 8.82 9.55
N ASP A 496 10.38 7.54 9.79
CA ASP A 496 11.31 6.77 8.96
C ASP A 496 10.59 5.94 7.87
N VAL A 497 11.18 5.90 6.68
CA VAL A 497 10.69 5.09 5.55
C VAL A 497 10.95 3.60 5.79
N ASP A 498 12.18 3.23 6.15
CA ASP A 498 12.63 1.83 6.21
C ASP A 498 13.39 1.46 7.49
N LYS A 499 12.95 2.02 8.63
CA LYS A 499 13.56 1.71 9.93
C LYS A 499 12.52 1.19 10.93
N TYR A 500 12.69 -0.05 11.38
CA TYR A 500 11.88 -0.58 12.47
C TYR A 500 12.26 0.04 13.81
N ARG A 501 11.31 0.00 14.76
CA ARG A 501 11.52 0.51 16.12
C ARG A 501 12.27 -0.51 16.97
N TRP A 502 13.53 -0.20 17.29
CA TRP A 502 14.43 -1.09 18.05
C TRP A 502 14.69 -0.66 19.50
N VAL A 503 14.19 0.52 19.91
CA VAL A 503 14.41 1.09 21.25
C VAL A 503 13.18 0.89 22.14
N PRO A 504 13.32 0.40 23.39
CA PRO A 504 12.23 0.41 24.36
C PRO A 504 11.82 1.84 24.70
N VAL A 505 10.52 2.12 24.82
CA VAL A 505 10.05 3.42 25.33
C VAL A 505 10.14 3.40 26.86
N TYR A 506 10.86 4.35 27.44
CA TYR A 506 10.90 4.57 28.88
C TYR A 506 9.99 5.74 29.25
N ALA A 507 9.26 5.64 30.37
CA ALA A 507 8.53 6.79 30.88
C ALA A 507 9.58 7.82 31.30
N HIS A 508 9.51 9.06 30.81
CA HIS A 508 10.27 10.14 31.42
C HIS A 508 9.67 10.43 32.80
N LEU A 509 10.08 9.68 33.82
CA LEU A 509 9.94 10.08 35.22
C LEU A 509 11.13 9.57 36.04
N ASP A 510 11.99 10.56 36.31
CA ASP A 510 12.91 10.70 37.44
C ASP A 510 14.11 9.76 37.65
N ILE A 511 15.23 10.40 37.97
CA ILE A 511 16.55 9.82 38.23
C ILE A 511 16.51 9.23 39.65
N LYS A 512 16.17 7.94 39.80
CA LYS A 512 16.69 7.00 40.84
C LYS A 512 15.91 5.69 41.06
N THR A 513 14.86 5.37 40.30
CA THR A 513 14.13 4.10 40.49
C THR A 513 14.23 3.19 39.26
N LYS A 514 14.41 1.88 39.48
CA LYS A 514 14.48 0.84 38.44
C LYS A 514 13.47 1.10 37.32
N VAL A 515 13.98 1.41 36.13
CA VAL A 515 13.16 1.74 34.97
C VAL A 515 12.74 0.44 34.28
N TYR A 516 11.44 0.11 34.34
CA TYR A 516 10.86 -0.92 33.49
C TYR A 516 10.48 -0.28 32.13
N PRO A 517 10.85 -0.87 30.98
CA PRO A 517 10.43 -0.33 29.68
C PRO A 517 8.90 -0.39 29.56
N ILE A 518 8.27 0.72 29.16
CA ILE A 518 6.81 0.80 28.91
C ILE A 518 6.41 -0.14 27.75
N SER A 519 7.30 -0.35 26.77
CA SER A 519 7.06 -1.30 25.69
C SER A 519 8.32 -2.11 25.34
N PRO A 520 8.26 -3.46 25.31
CA PRO A 520 9.40 -4.29 24.93
C PRO A 520 9.74 -4.17 23.43
N LYS A 521 10.97 -4.50 23.06
CA LYS A 521 11.38 -4.65 21.65
C LYS A 521 10.49 -5.69 20.95
N ARG A 522 9.91 -5.31 19.82
CA ARG A 522 9.03 -6.17 19.00
C ARG A 522 9.79 -6.64 17.77
N THR A 523 9.63 -7.91 17.45
CA THR A 523 10.07 -8.46 16.16
C THR A 523 9.21 -7.83 15.06
N PRO A 524 9.78 -7.37 13.94
CA PRO A 524 9.00 -7.01 12.76
C PRO A 524 8.04 -8.13 12.35
N SER A 525 6.86 -7.79 11.86
CA SER A 525 5.81 -8.76 11.50
C SER A 525 4.87 -8.21 10.42
N TRP A 526 4.30 -9.11 9.61
CA TRP A 526 3.21 -8.81 8.68
C TRP A 526 1.87 -8.83 9.43
N THR A 527 1.57 -7.73 10.12
CA THR A 527 0.35 -7.58 10.91
C THR A 527 -0.86 -7.22 10.04
N ASP A 528 -0.64 -6.47 8.97
CA ASP A 528 -1.65 -5.98 8.05
C ASP A 528 -1.81 -6.96 6.91
N ARG A 529 -3.03 -7.46 6.65
CA ARG A 529 -3.27 -8.56 5.72
C ARG A 529 -4.52 -8.36 4.86
N VAL A 530 -4.55 -8.99 3.69
CA VAL A 530 -5.72 -9.10 2.81
C VAL A 530 -5.90 -10.57 2.42
N LEU A 531 -7.04 -11.13 2.81
CA LEU A 531 -7.45 -12.48 2.50
C LEU A 531 -8.74 -12.46 1.69
N TYR A 532 -8.94 -13.48 0.85
CA TYR A 532 -10.08 -13.53 -0.06
C TYR A 532 -10.51 -14.95 -0.41
N THR A 533 -11.76 -15.10 -0.81
CA THR A 533 -12.27 -16.32 -1.47
C THR A 533 -13.52 -15.98 -2.29
N THR A 534 -13.77 -16.81 -3.30
CA THR A 534 -14.95 -16.73 -4.17
C THR A 534 -15.68 -18.08 -4.19
N PHE A 535 -16.97 -18.08 -4.48
CA PHE A 535 -17.79 -19.28 -4.60
C PHE A 535 -17.34 -20.27 -5.67
N THR A 536 -16.52 -19.82 -6.62
CA THR A 536 -15.93 -20.69 -7.65
C THR A 536 -14.68 -21.40 -7.18
N ASP A 537 -14.14 -21.04 -6.01
CA ASP A 537 -12.95 -21.68 -5.47
C ASP A 537 -13.24 -23.11 -5.00
N PRO A 538 -12.27 -24.04 -5.13
CA PRO A 538 -12.41 -25.38 -4.58
C PRO A 538 -12.42 -25.34 -3.03
N PRO A 539 -13.41 -25.93 -2.34
CA PRO A 539 -13.50 -25.84 -0.88
C PRO A 539 -12.34 -26.54 -0.16
N GLU A 540 -11.82 -27.63 -0.72
CA GLU A 540 -10.79 -28.47 -0.09
C GLU A 540 -9.35 -28.05 -0.42
N ASP A 541 -9.13 -27.22 -1.44
CA ASP A 541 -7.80 -26.82 -1.90
C ASP A 541 -7.55 -25.32 -1.66
N ILE A 542 -6.97 -25.01 -0.50
CA ILE A 542 -6.61 -23.64 -0.09
C ILE A 542 -5.43 -23.05 -0.86
N SER A 543 -4.72 -23.83 -1.68
CA SER A 543 -3.57 -23.36 -2.47
C SER A 543 -4.00 -22.73 -3.79
N ARG A 544 -5.19 -23.08 -4.29
CA ARG A 544 -5.74 -22.60 -5.56
C ARG A 544 -6.90 -21.65 -5.34
N SER A 545 -6.95 -20.59 -6.15
CA SER A 545 -8.00 -19.57 -6.15
C SER A 545 -8.30 -19.17 -7.59
N ASN A 546 -9.57 -18.96 -7.91
CA ASN A 546 -9.97 -18.39 -9.20
C ASN A 546 -9.92 -16.85 -9.19
N ILE A 547 -9.75 -16.23 -8.02
CA ILE A 547 -9.30 -14.83 -7.91
C ILE A 547 -7.79 -14.80 -8.17
N THR A 548 -7.37 -13.98 -9.13
CA THR A 548 -5.96 -13.75 -9.45
C THR A 548 -5.45 -12.52 -8.70
N ASN A 549 -4.36 -12.66 -7.95
CA ASN A 549 -3.71 -11.54 -7.28
C ASN A 549 -2.77 -10.83 -8.25
N MET A 550 -3.13 -9.64 -8.72
CA MET A 550 -2.32 -8.85 -9.68
C MET A 550 -1.25 -8.04 -8.96
N LEU A 551 -1.57 -7.52 -7.78
CA LEU A 551 -0.66 -6.78 -6.91
C LEU A 551 -0.97 -7.14 -5.47
N TYR A 552 0.08 -7.27 -4.66
CA TYR A 552 -0.01 -7.24 -3.20
C TYR A 552 1.28 -6.66 -2.63
N THR A 553 1.22 -5.45 -2.08
CA THR A 553 2.41 -4.73 -1.62
C THR A 553 2.12 -3.82 -0.42
N SER A 554 3.18 -3.37 0.24
CA SER A 554 3.16 -2.29 1.25
C SER A 554 3.71 -1.00 0.66
N ILE A 555 3.36 0.15 1.22
CA ILE A 555 3.85 1.47 0.77
C ILE A 555 4.76 2.10 1.85
N PRO A 556 6.09 1.97 1.75
CA PRO A 556 7.01 2.43 2.79
C PRO A 556 7.06 3.95 2.99
N SER A 557 6.65 4.74 1.99
CA SER A 557 6.71 6.21 2.02
C SER A 557 5.82 6.84 3.09
N TYR A 558 4.85 6.10 3.63
CA TYR A 558 4.00 6.56 4.72
C TYR A 558 4.73 6.39 6.06
N THR A 559 5.06 7.50 6.69
CA THR A 559 5.87 7.52 7.93
C THR A 559 5.11 8.05 9.15
N THR A 560 3.83 8.39 8.98
CA THR A 560 2.98 8.94 10.04
C THR A 560 2.57 7.88 11.06
N SER A 561 2.45 6.62 10.64
CA SER A 561 2.16 5.48 11.52
C SER A 561 3.39 4.61 11.75
N ASP A 562 3.33 3.79 12.79
CA ASP A 562 4.27 2.70 13.01
C ASP A 562 3.90 1.43 12.21
N HIS A 563 2.83 1.50 11.42
CA HIS A 563 2.50 0.57 10.36
C HIS A 563 2.79 1.19 8.99
N LYS A 564 2.99 0.34 7.98
CA LYS A 564 2.96 0.74 6.56
C LYS A 564 1.63 0.29 5.94
N PRO A 565 0.95 1.16 5.17
CA PRO A 565 -0.28 0.77 4.50
C PRO A 565 0.01 -0.32 3.47
N ILE A 566 -0.97 -1.19 3.27
CA ILE A 566 -0.92 -2.26 2.28
C ILE A 566 -2.01 -2.08 1.23
N VAL A 567 -1.77 -2.60 0.04
CA VAL A 567 -2.74 -2.62 -1.06
C VAL A 567 -2.65 -3.93 -1.82
N SER A 568 -3.81 -4.45 -2.24
CA SER A 568 -3.91 -5.56 -3.16
C SER A 568 -4.88 -5.25 -4.30
N LEU A 569 -4.52 -5.62 -5.53
CA LEU A 569 -5.37 -5.57 -6.70
C LEU A 569 -5.72 -7.00 -7.12
N LEU A 570 -7.02 -7.31 -7.15
CA LEU A 570 -7.54 -8.65 -7.38
C LEU A 570 -8.34 -8.66 -8.69
N LEU A 571 -8.06 -9.62 -9.56
CA LEU A 571 -8.88 -9.92 -10.73
C LEU A 571 -9.86 -11.04 -10.36
N MET A 572 -11.13 -10.70 -10.28
CA MET A 572 -12.21 -11.63 -9.94
C MET A 572 -12.37 -12.70 -11.02
N PRO A 573 -12.87 -13.91 -10.71
CA PRO A 573 -13.19 -14.89 -11.75
C PRO A 573 -14.14 -14.31 -12.80
N PRO A 574 -14.16 -14.86 -14.03
CA PRO A 574 -15.20 -14.56 -14.99
C PRO A 574 -16.57 -14.74 -14.33
N ARG A 575 -17.46 -13.76 -14.52
CA ARG A 575 -18.82 -13.88 -14.02
C ARG A 575 -19.51 -15.06 -14.70
N SER A 576 -20.33 -15.79 -13.93
CA SER A 576 -21.11 -16.89 -14.50
C SER A 576 -22.07 -16.35 -15.56
N THR A 577 -21.95 -16.82 -16.80
CA THR A 577 -22.94 -16.55 -17.86
C THR A 577 -24.21 -17.39 -17.68
N THR A 578 -24.13 -18.42 -16.83
CA THR A 578 -25.24 -19.28 -16.44
C THR A 578 -26.11 -18.58 -15.41
N ARG A 579 -27.40 -18.43 -15.75
CA ARG A 579 -28.42 -17.91 -14.85
C ARG A 579 -28.54 -18.77 -13.60
N HIS A 580 -28.22 -18.20 -12.44
CA HIS A 580 -28.38 -18.90 -11.17
C HIS A 580 -29.79 -18.65 -10.62
N PRO A 581 -30.56 -19.71 -10.27
CA PRO A 581 -31.88 -19.56 -9.67
C PRO A 581 -31.83 -19.00 -8.23
N SER A 582 -30.64 -18.98 -7.61
CA SER A 582 -30.39 -18.49 -6.26
C SER A 582 -28.99 -17.88 -6.18
N ILE A 583 -28.77 -16.95 -5.24
CA ILE A 583 -27.47 -16.31 -5.03
C ILE A 583 -26.38 -17.37 -4.78
N PRO A 584 -25.29 -17.41 -5.57
CA PRO A 584 -24.22 -18.38 -5.39
C PRO A 584 -23.46 -18.09 -4.08
N ARG A 585 -23.04 -19.15 -3.39
CA ARG A 585 -22.40 -19.06 -2.06
C ARG A 585 -21.09 -19.80 -2.01
N ILE A 586 -20.15 -19.28 -1.22
CA ILE A 586 -18.89 -19.96 -0.91
C ILE A 586 -19.19 -21.34 -0.31
N GLN A 587 -18.50 -22.34 -0.85
CA GLN A 587 -18.49 -23.68 -0.28
C GLN A 587 -17.35 -23.77 0.74
N LEU A 588 -17.66 -24.32 1.90
CA LEU A 588 -16.70 -24.57 2.97
C LEU A 588 -16.47 -26.08 3.11
N PRO A 589 -15.30 -26.50 3.62
CA PRO A 589 -15.09 -27.89 4.00
C PRO A 589 -16.20 -28.38 4.93
N ALA A 590 -16.63 -29.64 4.76
CA ALA A 590 -17.74 -30.21 5.53
C ALA A 590 -17.51 -30.17 7.06
N SER A 591 -16.25 -30.14 7.49
CA SER A 591 -15.82 -30.03 8.89
C SER A 591 -16.06 -28.65 9.52
N TYR A 592 -16.34 -27.62 8.73
CA TYR A 592 -16.46 -26.25 9.19
C TYR A 592 -17.81 -25.64 8.82
N GLN A 593 -18.66 -25.47 9.84
CA GLN A 593 -19.97 -24.84 9.70
C GLN A 593 -20.09 -23.63 10.63
N PRO A 594 -19.95 -22.40 10.10
CA PRO A 594 -20.08 -21.19 10.91
C PRO A 594 -21.53 -21.02 11.37
N THR A 595 -21.74 -20.84 12.67
CA THR A 595 -23.08 -20.66 13.26
C THR A 595 -23.22 -19.29 13.90
N PRO A 596 -24.31 -18.55 13.63
CA PRO A 596 -24.61 -17.30 14.30
C PRO A 596 -24.67 -17.44 15.82
N ASP A 597 -24.13 -16.47 16.56
CA ASP A 597 -24.29 -16.39 18.01
C ASP A 597 -25.68 -15.82 18.35
N PRO A 598 -26.53 -16.55 19.09
CA PRO A 598 -27.86 -16.05 19.50
C PRO A 598 -27.80 -14.77 20.34
N ARG A 599 -26.67 -14.49 20.99
CA ARG A 599 -26.42 -13.29 21.81
C ARG A 599 -25.65 -12.20 21.08
N ALA A 600 -25.42 -12.32 19.76
CA ALA A 600 -24.68 -11.33 18.98
C ALA A 600 -25.24 -9.90 19.16
N MET A 601 -26.57 -9.76 19.08
CA MET A 601 -27.23 -8.46 19.26
C MET A 601 -26.99 -7.88 20.66
N PHE A 602 -27.14 -8.70 21.71
CA PHE A 602 -26.85 -8.27 23.08
C PHE A 602 -25.39 -7.79 23.22
N LYS A 603 -24.42 -8.61 22.80
CA LYS A 603 -22.99 -8.29 22.89
C LYS A 603 -22.67 -6.96 22.20
N ARG A 604 -23.21 -6.78 21.01
CA ARG A 604 -23.02 -5.60 20.17
C ARG A 604 -23.52 -4.31 20.80
N TYR A 605 -24.75 -4.30 21.31
CA TYR A 605 -25.33 -3.09 21.91
C TYR A 605 -24.83 -2.84 23.32
N PHE A 606 -24.60 -3.91 24.10
CA PHE A 606 -23.98 -3.80 25.41
C PHE A 606 -22.58 -3.20 25.31
N GLY A 607 -21.72 -3.75 24.45
CA GLY A 607 -20.38 -3.23 24.19
C GLY A 607 -20.40 -1.77 23.76
N ARG A 608 -21.32 -1.39 22.85
CA ARG A 608 -21.51 0.01 22.44
C ARG A 608 -21.93 0.93 23.59
N CYS A 609 -22.81 0.49 24.48
CA CYS A 609 -23.20 1.28 25.65
C CYS A 609 -21.99 1.52 26.57
N ILE A 610 -21.18 0.49 26.81
CA ILE A 610 -19.93 0.61 27.58
C ILE A 610 -18.93 1.54 26.88
N ASP A 611 -18.78 1.42 25.55
CA ASP A 611 -17.94 2.33 24.76
C ASP A 611 -18.37 3.79 24.98
N ARG A 612 -19.66 4.11 24.85
CA ARG A 612 -20.16 5.47 25.05
C ARG A 612 -19.92 5.97 26.47
N ALA A 613 -20.23 5.16 27.48
CA ALA A 613 -20.06 5.55 28.87
C ALA A 613 -18.60 5.87 29.19
N ILE A 614 -17.67 4.96 28.86
CA ILE A 614 -16.24 5.16 29.11
C ILE A 614 -15.69 6.30 28.25
N GLY A 615 -16.11 6.37 26.98
CA GLY A 615 -15.71 7.41 26.04
C GLY A 615 -16.03 8.81 26.57
N PHE A 616 -17.29 9.06 26.96
CA PHE A 616 -17.71 10.38 27.45
C PHE A 616 -17.00 10.78 28.74
N ILE A 617 -16.81 9.83 29.66
CA ILE A 617 -16.06 10.09 30.91
C ILE A 617 -14.60 10.46 30.57
N TRP A 618 -13.93 9.68 29.73
CA TRP A 618 -12.53 9.94 29.36
C TRP A 618 -12.39 11.24 28.57
N TRP A 619 -13.30 11.51 27.64
CA TRP A 619 -13.30 12.77 26.89
C TRP A 619 -13.50 13.98 27.81
N LEU A 620 -14.44 13.93 28.75
CA LEU A 620 -14.66 15.01 29.73
C LEU A 620 -13.42 15.24 30.59
N LEU A 621 -12.78 14.18 31.07
CA LEU A 621 -11.52 14.29 31.82
C LEU A 621 -10.42 14.91 30.95
N THR A 622 -10.29 14.49 29.70
CA THR A 622 -9.30 15.05 28.77
C THR A 622 -9.54 16.56 28.53
N LEU A 623 -10.79 16.99 28.44
CA LEU A 623 -11.14 18.42 28.37
C LEU A 623 -10.79 19.18 29.65
N LEU A 624 -11.17 18.66 30.81
CA LEU A 624 -10.86 19.26 32.12
C LEU A 624 -9.35 19.37 32.36
N GLY A 625 -8.56 18.49 31.75
CA GLY A 625 -7.11 18.49 31.82
C GLY A 625 -6.39 19.19 30.67
N ALA A 626 -7.09 20.06 29.92
CA ALA A 626 -6.53 20.82 28.80
C ALA A 626 -5.79 19.94 27.75
N GLY A 627 -6.35 18.76 27.45
CA GLY A 627 -5.78 17.79 26.52
C GLY A 627 -5.08 16.59 27.17
N SER A 628 -4.95 16.58 28.51
CA SER A 628 -4.40 15.44 29.26
C SER A 628 -5.43 14.81 30.19
N GLY A 629 -5.81 13.56 29.94
CA GLY A 629 -6.74 12.83 30.83
C GLY A 629 -6.24 12.70 32.27
N LEU A 630 -4.92 12.60 32.49
CA LEU A 630 -4.33 12.53 33.83
C LEU A 630 -4.47 13.86 34.60
N VAL A 631 -4.17 14.98 33.94
CA VAL A 631 -4.41 16.32 34.51
C VAL A 631 -5.91 16.52 34.74
N GLY A 632 -6.75 15.96 33.86
CA GLY A 632 -8.20 15.92 34.00
C GLY A 632 -8.69 15.25 35.27
N ILE A 633 -8.16 14.06 35.57
CA ILE A 633 -8.48 13.33 36.80
C ILE A 633 -8.04 14.16 38.01
N PHE A 634 -6.83 14.71 37.99
CA PHE A 634 -6.34 15.57 39.07
C PHE A 634 -7.27 16.78 39.28
N ASN A 635 -7.61 17.52 38.21
CA ASN A 635 -8.51 18.67 38.26
C ASN A 635 -9.92 18.28 38.73
N PHE A 636 -10.43 17.12 38.31
CA PHE A 636 -11.73 16.61 38.76
C PHE A 636 -11.72 16.31 40.26
N VAL A 637 -10.68 15.65 40.77
CA VAL A 637 -10.53 15.34 42.21
C VAL A 637 -10.37 16.62 43.03
N VAL A 638 -9.56 17.58 42.58
CA VAL A 638 -9.40 18.90 43.24
C VAL A 638 -10.73 19.66 43.23
N GLY A 639 -11.45 19.67 42.11
CA GLY A 639 -12.77 20.30 41.99
C GLY A 639 -13.82 19.66 42.91
N LEU A 640 -13.83 18.33 43.01
CA LEU A 640 -14.71 17.61 43.94
C LEU A 640 -14.37 17.91 45.40
N GLY A 641 -13.07 17.98 45.74
CA GLY A 641 -12.58 18.42 47.05
C GLY A 641 -12.98 19.86 47.38
N ALA A 642 -12.84 20.78 46.43
CA ALA A 642 -13.26 22.17 46.60
C ALA A 642 -14.79 22.29 46.75
N TRP A 643 -15.57 21.55 45.96
CA TRP A 643 -17.03 21.53 46.03
C TRP A 643 -17.55 20.95 47.35
N THR A 644 -16.97 19.84 47.81
CA THR A 644 -17.29 19.25 49.12
C THR A 644 -16.90 20.18 50.27
N TRP A 645 -15.76 20.87 50.16
CA TRP A 645 -15.39 21.93 51.12
C TRP A 645 -16.37 23.11 51.12
N PHE A 646 -16.83 23.54 49.94
CA PHE A 646 -17.78 24.65 49.82
C PHE A 646 -19.18 24.28 50.33
N LYS A 647 -19.65 23.05 50.08
CA LYS A 647 -20.91 22.52 50.62
C LYS A 647 -20.82 22.16 52.11
N GLY A 648 -19.63 21.91 52.62
CA GLY A 648 -19.36 21.57 54.02
C GLY A 648 -19.36 22.75 54.99
N LYS A 649 -19.51 24.00 54.52
CA LYS A 649 -19.75 25.15 55.40
C LYS A 649 -21.23 25.24 55.76
N PRO A 650 -21.65 25.00 57.02
CA PRO A 650 -23.01 25.34 57.43
C PRO A 650 -23.20 26.88 57.37
N PRO A 651 -24.43 27.37 57.13
CA PRO A 651 -24.70 28.80 57.24
C PRO A 651 -24.37 29.24 58.66
N SER A 652 -23.50 30.25 58.81
CA SER A 652 -23.26 30.91 60.09
C SER A 652 -24.58 31.46 60.59
N ALA A 653 -25.19 30.76 61.55
CA ALA A 653 -26.33 31.24 62.28
C ALA A 653 -25.90 32.50 63.06
N ASN A 654 -26.64 33.58 62.85
CA ASN A 654 -26.70 34.69 63.78
C ASN A 654 -26.91 34.16 65.20
N SER A 655 -26.04 34.55 66.12
CA SER A 655 -26.43 34.72 67.53
C SER A 655 -25.70 35.94 68.08
N SER A 656 -26.53 36.92 68.41
CA SER A 656 -26.35 38.08 69.27
C SER A 656 -25.28 37.98 70.36
N VAL A 657 -24.42 39.00 70.45
CA VAL A 657 -24.35 39.94 71.59
C VAL A 657 -24.21 41.36 71.03
#